data_AF-A0A564WL53-F1
#
_entry.id   AF-A0A564WL53-F1
#
_cell.length_a   1.000
_cell.length_b   1.000
_cell.length_c   1.000
_cell.angle_alpha   90.00
_cell.angle_beta   90.00
_cell.angle_gamma   90.00
#
_symmetry.space_group_name_H-M   'P 1'
#
loop_
_entity.id
_entity.type
_entity.pdbx_description
1 polymer ?
#
loop_
_entity_poly.entity_id
_entity_poly.type
_entity_poly.pdbx_seq_one_letter_code
_entity_poly.pdbx_strand_id
1 'polypeptide(L)'
;MRIIDILNAPKCKTIFYEIQEFVKQSLFEYNNAIERDSKREGFCFPDKDIFDFVWGTVNFSGTEICVLDSPLLQRLRRIHQLGLASSVYCNADSSRFSHTIGVTEVSDRMAKVIKKRLNMTIGEGQEKRYDIGEIVRLAAIFHDTGHMFFSHVSELYFSYDKSFPRYEEVLSAMSYFCVNTSSSVSLHELFSVMIVNSEETLRLFKLIAPHMKKSRLVQKEHYEQLAEYISCLIIGIPVDKFILPYSAIINSAIDSDKLDYLSRDSACTKVPIAVDIARIIQKLDVVNIKEIDYPTIWNDTTSDAVPLKIMAIKSSAKKVFWQLSNARSNMYESVYYHHKILTVESMFRKMLRNLYEIKDETNLSFTKIMKLTDDMFNEYWDLILLKPEMREAKGVEVVSELIKNIRERNLYKRVASFSRNSFKGSLSSIKNFFNQVIQDPLSDKYRSFCSLMNEEYEKICNLLKIQDNTQRPLEFMFVFSKYDAMSSMPIESGDGFCVWSSSLMKQETMEAGKKSQQEQFYLLTNCKDRKLVYLALEKVLTKFDIEQLARDSAICSKVPYEEMNKTRMRLLELGYYNDALYLLQDENFTRLLNAKTFKVVIDKYRSFLGADSCQITEESLNNFLRQFLWLDMDKKDLVVLLDGILKLLESAYYLDRESFAAQVGKLIEELSILQYSDKHIVTLGGLFDSAKHLMYYFNDIKGGKNVIFDGSLESALKNTTENDCLCFFDDGAYSGKQVISIFQELMGVPVDERTTNEHHVDELAQENKEKIKKINIVLAYLCFNKQSERYIKEELKRLGIENITILFVKDLSEKIFDNDSSVFSNNEQKELVKKWLAEIGYTILLSSKRKADGEYKPRWNEKRIQEAALGYNNAQQLVIFSTNIPTYSITAFWANGDYGTHKWKGLFQRTVKD
;
A
#
# COMPACT_ATOMS: atom_id res chain seq x y z
N MET A 1 -32.40 -34.55 -3.95
CA MET A 1 -32.36 -33.90 -2.62
C MET A 1 -33.01 -32.53 -2.80
N ARG A 2 -33.96 -32.13 -1.96
CA ARG A 2 -34.66 -30.83 -2.06
C ARG A 2 -34.05 -29.80 -1.12
N ILE A 3 -34.29 -28.51 -1.35
CA ILE A 3 -33.85 -27.43 -0.45
C ILE A 3 -34.35 -27.68 0.98
N ILE A 4 -35.61 -28.07 1.15
CA ILE A 4 -36.18 -28.37 2.47
C ILE A 4 -35.41 -29.50 3.21
N ASP A 5 -34.85 -30.47 2.48
CA ASP A 5 -34.06 -31.55 3.08
C ASP A 5 -32.72 -31.01 3.61
N ILE A 6 -32.10 -30.08 2.88
CA ILE A 6 -30.85 -29.39 3.27
C ILE A 6 -31.09 -28.53 4.51
N LEU A 7 -32.20 -27.78 4.55
CA LEU A 7 -32.53 -26.91 5.69
C LEU A 7 -32.82 -27.71 6.97
N ASN A 8 -33.38 -28.91 6.85
CA ASN A 8 -33.64 -29.80 7.98
C ASN A 8 -32.42 -30.60 8.45
N ALA A 9 -31.30 -30.53 7.73
CA ALA A 9 -30.07 -31.19 8.14
C ALA A 9 -29.53 -30.62 9.46
N PRO A 10 -28.83 -31.41 10.30
CA PRO A 10 -28.36 -30.98 11.62
C PRO A 10 -27.58 -29.66 11.63
N LYS A 11 -26.85 -29.35 10.55
CA LYS A 11 -26.06 -28.11 10.43
C LYS A 11 -26.91 -26.85 10.24
N CYS A 12 -28.09 -26.95 9.64
CA CYS A 12 -28.99 -25.81 9.37
C CYS A 12 -30.20 -25.77 10.30
N LYS A 13 -30.58 -26.92 10.87
CA LYS A 13 -31.86 -27.14 11.56
C LYS A 13 -32.13 -26.16 12.71
N THR A 14 -31.12 -25.84 13.52
CA THR A 14 -31.29 -24.94 14.67
C THR A 14 -31.67 -23.54 14.22
N ILE A 15 -30.90 -22.95 13.30
CA ILE A 15 -31.19 -21.62 12.73
C ILE A 15 -32.53 -21.65 11.98
N PHE A 16 -32.78 -22.72 11.20
CA PHE A 16 -34.04 -22.85 10.46
C PHE A 16 -35.25 -22.87 11.40
N TYR A 17 -35.18 -23.57 12.54
CA TYR A 17 -36.23 -23.56 13.56
C TYR A 17 -36.50 -22.14 14.11
N GLU A 18 -35.45 -21.37 14.41
CA GLU A 18 -35.61 -19.99 14.89
C GLU A 18 -36.25 -19.06 13.86
N ILE A 19 -35.87 -19.21 12.58
CA ILE A 19 -36.49 -18.46 11.49
C ILE A 19 -37.96 -18.88 11.33
N GLN A 20 -38.29 -20.17 11.45
CA GLN A 20 -39.69 -20.62 11.42
C GLN A 20 -40.52 -20.01 12.56
N GLU A 21 -39.99 -19.94 13.77
CA GLU A 21 -40.67 -19.27 14.89
C GLU A 21 -40.87 -17.76 14.63
N PHE A 22 -39.90 -17.10 14.00
CA PHE A 22 -40.06 -15.71 13.56
C PHE A 22 -41.17 -15.54 12.53
N VAL A 23 -41.20 -16.40 11.50
CA VAL A 23 -42.24 -16.35 10.46
C VAL A 23 -43.60 -16.66 11.06
N LYS A 24 -43.69 -17.64 11.97
CA LYS A 24 -44.93 -17.96 12.69
C LYS A 24 -45.47 -16.75 13.44
N GLN A 25 -44.61 -16.05 14.18
CA GLN A 25 -45.00 -14.84 14.91
C GLN A 25 -45.40 -13.68 13.98
N SER A 26 -44.95 -13.69 12.72
CA SER A 26 -45.25 -12.66 11.73
C SER A 26 -46.49 -12.95 10.89
N LEU A 27 -46.76 -14.22 10.57
CA LEU A 27 -47.78 -14.64 9.62
C LEU A 27 -48.98 -15.36 10.24
N PHE A 28 -48.87 -15.95 11.43
CA PHE A 28 -49.94 -16.81 11.98
C PHE A 28 -51.30 -16.10 12.09
N GLU A 29 -51.35 -14.93 12.75
CA GLU A 29 -52.59 -14.15 12.88
C GLU A 29 -53.07 -13.58 11.56
N TYR A 30 -52.13 -13.21 10.67
CA TYR A 30 -52.45 -12.70 9.34
C TYR A 30 -53.10 -13.79 8.47
N ASN A 31 -52.52 -14.99 8.46
CA ASN A 31 -53.05 -16.17 7.79
C ASN A 31 -54.42 -16.57 8.36
N ASN A 32 -54.59 -16.53 9.69
CA ASN A 32 -55.89 -16.79 10.33
C ASN A 32 -56.96 -15.79 9.88
N ALA A 33 -56.60 -14.51 9.75
CA ALA A 33 -57.52 -13.48 9.28
C ALA A 33 -57.93 -13.71 7.82
N ILE A 34 -56.98 -14.01 6.93
CA ILE A 34 -57.25 -14.32 5.52
C ILE A 34 -58.12 -15.58 5.40
N GLU A 35 -57.80 -16.64 6.16
CA GLU A 35 -58.57 -17.89 6.11
C GLU A 35 -60.01 -17.73 6.62
N ARG A 36 -60.24 -16.80 7.56
CA ARG A 36 -61.58 -16.42 7.99
C ARG A 36 -62.31 -15.62 6.92
N ASP A 37 -61.62 -14.68 6.28
CA ASP A 37 -62.22 -13.78 5.29
C ASP A 37 -62.47 -14.47 3.94
N SER A 38 -61.64 -15.46 3.58
CA SER A 38 -61.80 -16.27 2.36
C SER A 38 -63.04 -17.16 2.36
N LYS A 39 -63.65 -17.39 3.53
CA LYS A 39 -64.94 -18.09 3.68
C LYS A 39 -66.14 -17.19 3.40
N ARG A 40 -65.95 -15.88 3.26
CA ARG A 40 -67.04 -14.95 2.96
C ARG A 40 -67.36 -15.00 1.47
N GLU A 41 -68.64 -14.93 1.14
CA GLU A 41 -69.11 -14.89 -0.24
C GLU A 41 -68.58 -13.62 -0.94
N GLY A 42 -68.01 -13.78 -2.14
CA GLY A 42 -67.42 -12.68 -2.91
C GLY A 42 -66.03 -12.22 -2.45
N PHE A 43 -65.34 -12.96 -1.57
CA PHE A 43 -63.97 -12.64 -1.21
C PHE A 43 -63.03 -12.70 -2.42
N CYS A 44 -62.36 -11.59 -2.69
CA CYS A 44 -61.28 -11.50 -3.66
C CYS A 44 -60.20 -10.58 -3.13
N PHE A 45 -58.95 -10.88 -3.49
CA PHE A 45 -57.88 -9.92 -3.30
C PHE A 45 -57.93 -8.89 -4.45
N PRO A 46 -58.08 -7.59 -4.16
CA PRO A 46 -58.10 -6.58 -5.22
C PRO A 46 -56.69 -6.35 -5.77
N ASP A 47 -56.60 -6.26 -7.10
CA ASP A 47 -55.39 -5.76 -7.77
C ASP A 47 -55.11 -4.32 -7.32
N LYS A 48 -53.84 -3.93 -7.28
CA LYS A 48 -53.43 -2.61 -6.82
C LYS A 48 -52.21 -2.12 -7.56
N ASP A 49 -52.25 -0.82 -7.84
CA ASP A 49 -51.14 -0.10 -8.44
C ASP A 49 -50.38 0.63 -7.34
N ILE A 50 -49.05 0.48 -7.33
CA ILE A 50 -48.16 1.14 -6.38
C ILE A 50 -47.17 2.01 -7.17
N PHE A 51 -47.11 3.30 -6.82
CA PHE A 51 -46.14 4.20 -7.42
C PHE A 51 -44.75 3.99 -6.82
N ASP A 52 -43.76 3.78 -7.68
CA ASP A 52 -42.34 3.75 -7.39
C ASP A 52 -41.63 4.89 -8.14
N PHE A 53 -40.75 5.61 -7.45
CA PHE A 53 -40.14 6.82 -8.03
C PHE A 53 -39.07 6.52 -9.09
N VAL A 54 -38.57 5.29 -9.18
CA VAL A 54 -37.61 4.85 -10.19
C VAL A 54 -38.34 4.29 -11.41
N TRP A 55 -39.31 3.40 -11.17
CA TRP A 55 -39.96 2.62 -12.22
C TRP A 55 -41.34 3.11 -12.64
N GLY A 56 -41.89 4.12 -11.95
CA GLY A 56 -43.23 4.63 -12.17
C GLY A 56 -44.30 3.78 -11.49
N THR A 57 -45.47 3.65 -12.12
CA THR A 57 -46.56 2.85 -11.54
C THR A 57 -46.30 1.37 -11.80
N VAL A 58 -46.21 0.58 -10.72
CA VAL A 58 -46.03 -0.87 -10.75
C VAL A 58 -47.35 -1.54 -10.37
N ASN A 59 -47.83 -2.43 -11.24
CA ASN A 59 -49.10 -3.12 -11.02
C ASN A 59 -48.85 -4.45 -10.31
N PHE A 60 -49.68 -4.77 -9.32
CA PHE A 60 -49.64 -6.02 -8.58
C PHE A 60 -50.99 -6.71 -8.60
N SER A 61 -50.98 -8.03 -8.77
CA SER A 61 -52.21 -8.82 -8.63
C SER A 61 -52.65 -8.86 -7.17
N GLY A 62 -53.93 -9.13 -6.93
CA GLY A 62 -54.44 -9.29 -5.57
C GLY A 62 -53.67 -10.34 -4.75
N THR A 63 -53.24 -11.44 -5.38
CA THR A 63 -52.39 -12.45 -4.70
C THR A 63 -51.04 -11.89 -4.25
N GLU A 64 -50.39 -11.07 -5.08
CA GLU A 64 -49.14 -10.41 -4.75
C GLU A 64 -49.33 -9.37 -3.65
N ILE A 65 -50.43 -8.60 -3.70
CA ILE A 65 -50.80 -7.65 -2.65
C ILE A 65 -51.04 -8.35 -1.33
N CYS A 66 -51.71 -9.50 -1.32
CA CYS A 66 -51.88 -10.31 -0.11
C CYS A 66 -50.53 -10.69 0.53
N VAL A 67 -49.52 -11.03 -0.29
CA VAL A 67 -48.16 -11.32 0.22
C VAL A 67 -47.47 -10.04 0.70
N LEU A 68 -47.55 -8.95 -0.06
CA LEU A 68 -46.91 -7.67 0.25
C LEU A 68 -47.49 -7.03 1.53
N ASP A 69 -48.79 -7.15 1.76
CA ASP A 69 -49.48 -6.61 2.94
C ASP A 69 -49.27 -7.45 4.21
N SER A 70 -48.58 -8.60 4.10
CA SER A 70 -48.21 -9.40 5.26
C SER A 70 -47.27 -8.64 6.21
N PRO A 71 -47.36 -8.84 7.55
CA PRO A 71 -46.46 -8.19 8.50
C PRO A 71 -44.99 -8.50 8.24
N LEU A 72 -44.69 -9.69 7.70
CA LEU A 72 -43.36 -10.11 7.27
C LEU A 72 -42.76 -9.16 6.24
N LEU A 73 -43.51 -8.83 5.18
CA LEU A 73 -43.05 -7.95 4.09
C LEU A 73 -43.12 -6.47 4.50
N GLN A 74 -44.17 -6.07 5.22
CA GLN A 74 -44.31 -4.69 5.70
C GLN A 74 -43.18 -4.30 6.67
N ARG A 75 -42.57 -5.27 7.39
CA ARG A 75 -41.36 -5.05 8.18
C ARG A 75 -40.24 -4.39 7.38
N LEU A 76 -40.06 -4.77 6.10
CA LEU A 76 -39.00 -4.26 5.22
C LEU A 76 -39.11 -2.75 4.95
N ARG A 77 -40.24 -2.10 5.23
CA ARG A 77 -40.39 -0.64 5.13
C ARG A 77 -39.49 0.11 6.11
N ARG A 78 -39.14 -0.54 7.22
CA ARG A 78 -38.35 0.03 8.33
C ARG A 78 -36.91 -0.48 8.36
N ILE A 79 -36.47 -1.12 7.27
CA ILE A 79 -35.09 -1.55 7.07
C ILE A 79 -34.54 -0.77 5.88
N HIS A 80 -33.53 0.06 6.10
CA HIS A 80 -32.96 0.91 5.05
C HIS A 80 -32.09 0.07 4.10
N GLN A 81 -32.25 0.28 2.80
CA GLN A 81 -31.50 -0.38 1.73
C GLN A 81 -30.00 -0.25 1.94
N LEU A 82 -29.56 0.99 2.16
CA LEU A 82 -28.16 1.40 2.32
C LEU A 82 -27.71 1.48 3.79
N GLY A 83 -28.46 0.85 4.71
CA GLY A 83 -28.15 0.81 6.14
C GLY A 83 -27.88 2.20 6.71
N LEU A 84 -26.64 2.45 7.12
CA LEU A 84 -26.22 3.69 7.78
C LEU A 84 -25.72 4.78 6.81
N ALA A 85 -25.88 4.59 5.49
CA ALA A 85 -25.45 5.56 4.48
C ALA A 85 -26.14 6.93 4.58
N SER A 86 -27.34 7.00 5.15
CA SER A 86 -28.06 8.24 5.45
C SER A 86 -27.27 9.20 6.35
N SER A 87 -26.36 8.67 7.16
CA SER A 87 -25.37 9.43 7.93
C SER A 87 -24.30 10.12 7.07
N VAL A 88 -24.34 9.97 5.75
CA VAL A 88 -23.45 10.63 4.78
C VAL A 88 -24.27 11.28 3.67
N TYR A 89 -25.16 10.52 3.03
CA TYR A 89 -26.06 10.96 1.97
C TYR A 89 -27.46 11.17 2.54
N CYS A 90 -27.87 12.42 2.74
CA CYS A 90 -29.10 12.76 3.47
C CYS A 90 -30.42 12.23 2.87
N ASN A 91 -30.41 11.69 1.65
CA ASN A 91 -31.57 11.11 0.98
C ASN A 91 -31.41 9.59 0.73
N ALA A 92 -30.38 8.96 1.31
CA ALA A 92 -30.15 7.51 1.22
C ALA A 92 -31.05 6.73 2.18
N ASP A 93 -32.35 7.02 2.13
CA ASP A 93 -33.38 6.53 3.06
C ASP A 93 -34.37 5.58 2.36
N SER A 94 -34.03 5.07 1.17
CA SER A 94 -34.83 4.03 0.52
C SER A 94 -34.92 2.80 1.42
N SER A 95 -36.10 2.19 1.49
CA SER A 95 -36.33 0.98 2.27
C SER A 95 -36.18 -0.27 1.40
N ARG A 96 -35.83 -1.39 2.03
CA ARG A 96 -35.81 -2.73 1.40
C ARG A 96 -37.16 -3.06 0.75
N PHE A 97 -38.28 -2.61 1.33
CA PHE A 97 -39.60 -2.77 0.72
C PHE A 97 -39.74 -2.06 -0.63
N SER A 98 -39.22 -0.83 -0.74
CA SER A 98 -39.26 -0.09 -2.02
C SER A 98 -38.38 -0.75 -3.09
N HIS A 99 -37.23 -1.29 -2.68
CA HIS A 99 -36.37 -2.13 -3.52
C HIS A 99 -37.10 -3.39 -3.99
N THR A 100 -37.76 -4.13 -3.09
CA THR A 100 -38.59 -5.30 -3.42
C THR A 100 -39.64 -5.00 -4.50
N ILE A 101 -40.32 -3.85 -4.44
CA ILE A 101 -41.28 -3.43 -5.46
C ILE A 101 -40.60 -3.26 -6.82
N GLY A 102 -39.48 -2.54 -6.85
CA GLY A 102 -38.74 -2.28 -8.08
C GLY A 102 -38.12 -3.54 -8.68
N VAL A 103 -37.52 -4.41 -7.87
CA VAL A 103 -37.02 -5.73 -8.31
C VAL A 103 -38.15 -6.58 -8.90
N THR A 104 -39.36 -6.51 -8.34
CA THR A 104 -40.53 -7.23 -8.88
C THR A 104 -40.92 -6.73 -10.27
N GLU A 105 -40.91 -5.41 -10.49
CA GLU A 105 -41.16 -4.81 -11.81
C GLU A 105 -40.08 -5.19 -12.83
N VAL A 106 -38.80 -5.06 -12.46
CA VAL A 106 -37.69 -5.38 -13.35
C VAL A 106 -37.67 -6.87 -13.69
N SER A 107 -37.88 -7.74 -12.70
CA SER A 107 -37.99 -9.19 -12.88
C SER A 107 -39.09 -9.57 -13.86
N ASP A 108 -40.26 -8.94 -13.75
CA ASP A 108 -41.37 -9.17 -14.67
C ASP A 108 -41.04 -8.75 -16.11
N ARG A 109 -40.40 -7.59 -16.29
CA ARG A 109 -39.92 -7.15 -17.62
C ARG A 109 -38.93 -8.14 -18.23
N MET A 110 -37.98 -8.63 -17.43
CA MET A 110 -37.00 -9.64 -17.86
C MET A 110 -37.69 -10.96 -18.22
N ALA A 111 -38.55 -11.47 -17.34
CA ALA A 111 -39.29 -12.72 -17.54
C ALA A 111 -40.17 -12.66 -18.80
N LYS A 112 -40.83 -11.53 -19.07
CA LYS A 112 -41.63 -11.32 -20.30
C LYS A 112 -40.78 -11.41 -21.57
N VAL A 113 -39.58 -10.82 -21.56
CA VAL A 113 -38.64 -10.92 -22.71
C VAL A 113 -38.19 -12.37 -22.90
N ILE A 114 -37.75 -13.05 -21.83
CA ILE A 114 -37.29 -14.44 -21.89
C ILE A 114 -38.40 -15.38 -22.37
N LYS A 115 -39.62 -15.25 -21.82
CA LYS A 115 -40.80 -16.01 -22.25
C LYS A 115 -41.12 -15.78 -23.71
N LYS A 116 -41.05 -14.53 -24.19
CA LYS A 116 -41.25 -14.21 -25.61
C LYS A 116 -40.20 -14.89 -26.50
N ARG A 117 -38.93 -14.90 -26.10
CA ARG A 117 -37.85 -15.58 -26.84
C ARG A 117 -38.06 -17.09 -26.88
N LEU A 118 -38.39 -17.70 -25.74
CA LEU A 118 -38.69 -19.13 -25.65
C LEU A 118 -39.85 -19.56 -26.57
N ASN A 119 -40.95 -18.80 -26.56
CA ASN A 119 -42.11 -19.08 -27.41
C ASN A 119 -41.77 -18.99 -28.91
N MET A 120 -40.92 -18.05 -29.30
CA MET A 120 -40.44 -17.94 -30.69
C MET A 120 -39.60 -19.15 -31.14
N THR A 121 -38.93 -19.84 -30.22
CA THR A 121 -38.04 -20.97 -30.56
C THR A 121 -38.70 -22.34 -30.47
N ILE A 122 -39.79 -22.50 -29.70
CA ILE A 122 -40.40 -23.83 -29.42
C ILE A 122 -41.87 -23.93 -29.89
N GLY A 123 -42.51 -22.80 -30.22
CA GLY A 123 -43.97 -22.74 -30.41
C GLY A 123 -44.73 -22.76 -29.07
N GLU A 124 -46.01 -22.37 -29.07
CA GLU A 124 -46.85 -22.43 -27.86
C GLU A 124 -47.16 -23.90 -27.52
N GLY A 125 -46.44 -24.46 -26.55
CA GLY A 125 -46.55 -25.89 -26.22
C GLY A 125 -46.42 -26.16 -24.72
N GLN A 126 -47.48 -26.76 -24.18
CA GLN A 126 -47.72 -27.23 -22.80
C GLN A 126 -48.25 -26.19 -21.80
N GLU A 127 -49.52 -26.36 -21.42
CA GLU A 127 -50.08 -25.78 -20.20
C GLU A 127 -49.32 -26.31 -18.98
N LYS A 128 -48.43 -25.49 -18.43
CA LYS A 128 -47.73 -25.82 -17.19
C LYS A 128 -48.62 -25.54 -15.99
N ARG A 129 -48.43 -26.34 -14.93
CA ARG A 129 -49.15 -26.24 -13.65
C ARG A 129 -48.98 -24.88 -12.97
N TYR A 130 -47.90 -24.16 -13.28
CA TYR A 130 -47.55 -22.87 -12.73
C TYR A 130 -47.36 -21.83 -13.85
N ASP A 131 -47.75 -20.57 -13.62
CA ASP A 131 -47.30 -19.48 -14.47
C ASP A 131 -45.93 -18.97 -14.00
N ILE A 132 -44.93 -19.06 -14.88
CA ILE A 132 -43.55 -18.66 -14.56
C ILE A 132 -43.44 -17.18 -14.20
N GLY A 133 -44.30 -16.31 -14.74
CA GLY A 133 -44.29 -14.89 -14.41
C GLY A 133 -44.65 -14.65 -12.95
N GLU A 134 -45.66 -15.37 -12.44
CA GLU A 134 -46.05 -15.30 -11.02
C GLU A 134 -44.96 -15.88 -10.12
N ILE A 135 -44.32 -17.00 -10.49
CA ILE A 135 -43.21 -17.57 -9.71
C ILE A 135 -42.05 -16.58 -9.62
N VAL A 136 -41.63 -15.99 -10.75
CA VAL A 136 -40.52 -15.04 -10.79
C VAL A 136 -40.84 -13.80 -9.97
N ARG A 137 -42.06 -13.28 -10.05
CA ARG A 137 -42.49 -12.12 -9.27
C ARG A 137 -42.60 -12.43 -7.78
N LEU A 138 -43.11 -13.61 -7.39
CA LEU A 138 -43.10 -14.04 -5.99
C LEU A 138 -41.66 -14.21 -5.48
N ALA A 139 -40.76 -14.77 -6.28
CA ALA A 139 -39.35 -14.85 -5.91
C ALA A 139 -38.71 -13.48 -5.72
N ALA A 140 -39.03 -12.52 -6.58
CA ALA A 140 -38.62 -11.13 -6.42
C ALA A 140 -39.24 -10.47 -5.17
N ILE A 141 -40.47 -10.83 -4.77
CA ILE A 141 -41.07 -10.34 -3.53
C ILE A 141 -40.34 -10.91 -2.29
N PHE A 142 -39.95 -12.19 -2.33
CA PHE A 142 -39.33 -12.86 -1.18
C PHE A 142 -37.81 -12.71 -1.06
N HIS A 143 -37.09 -12.33 -2.12
CA HIS A 143 -35.60 -12.38 -2.15
C HIS A 143 -34.93 -11.63 -0.99
N ASP A 144 -35.52 -10.50 -0.57
CA ASP A 144 -34.96 -9.62 0.46
C ASP A 144 -35.61 -9.79 1.85
N THR A 145 -36.49 -10.78 2.03
CA THR A 145 -37.18 -11.01 3.31
C THR A 145 -36.26 -11.48 4.43
N GLY A 146 -35.07 -11.99 4.11
CA GLY A 146 -34.06 -12.40 5.07
C GLY A 146 -33.20 -11.26 5.63
N HIS A 147 -33.35 -10.01 5.13
CA HIS A 147 -32.57 -8.90 5.68
C HIS A 147 -32.95 -8.56 7.12
N MET A 148 -31.91 -8.26 7.91
CA MET A 148 -31.98 -7.79 9.29
C MET A 148 -31.81 -6.26 9.35
N PHE A 149 -31.91 -5.68 10.54
CA PHE A 149 -31.72 -4.25 10.78
C PHE A 149 -30.38 -3.73 10.21
N PHE A 150 -30.41 -2.58 9.54
CA PHE A 150 -29.32 -1.97 8.77
C PHE A 150 -28.74 -2.87 7.65
N SER A 151 -29.52 -3.83 7.13
CA SER A 151 -29.20 -4.61 5.93
C SER A 151 -27.81 -5.30 6.02
N HIS A 152 -26.92 -5.06 5.06
CA HIS A 152 -25.60 -5.70 5.03
C HIS A 152 -24.71 -5.31 6.23
N VAL A 153 -24.99 -4.20 6.93
CA VAL A 153 -24.16 -3.75 8.05
C VAL A 153 -24.21 -4.76 9.20
N SER A 154 -25.40 -5.23 9.58
CA SER A 154 -25.56 -6.25 10.62
C SER A 154 -25.20 -7.64 10.09
N GLU A 155 -25.52 -7.93 8.84
CA GLU A 155 -25.18 -9.20 8.19
C GLU A 155 -23.68 -9.48 8.27
N LEU A 156 -22.86 -8.48 7.95
CA LEU A 156 -21.40 -8.62 8.02
C LEU A 156 -20.91 -9.01 9.42
N TYR A 157 -21.58 -8.55 10.46
CA TYR A 157 -21.27 -8.95 11.84
C TYR A 157 -21.64 -10.42 12.07
N PHE A 158 -22.88 -10.83 11.77
CA PHE A 158 -23.34 -12.19 12.04
C PHE A 158 -22.67 -13.27 11.17
N SER A 159 -22.21 -12.91 9.97
CA SER A 159 -21.63 -13.87 9.00
C SER A 159 -20.11 -13.95 9.03
N TYR A 160 -19.40 -12.85 9.34
CA TYR A 160 -17.93 -12.79 9.16
C TYR A 160 -17.16 -12.39 10.43
N ASP A 161 -17.84 -11.84 11.45
CA ASP A 161 -17.18 -11.40 12.66
C ASP A 161 -17.07 -12.53 13.69
N LYS A 162 -15.87 -13.08 13.88
CA LYS A 162 -15.65 -14.21 14.80
C LYS A 162 -15.90 -13.87 16.28
N SER A 163 -16.09 -12.60 16.62
CA SER A 163 -16.50 -12.20 17.97
C SER A 163 -17.97 -12.52 18.25
N PHE A 164 -18.78 -12.76 17.21
CA PHE A 164 -20.17 -13.18 17.39
C PHE A 164 -20.21 -14.61 17.99
N PRO A 165 -20.89 -14.83 19.13
CA PRO A 165 -20.85 -16.13 19.81
C PRO A 165 -21.35 -17.33 19.00
N ARG A 166 -22.24 -17.12 18.01
CA ARG A 166 -22.75 -18.18 17.11
C ARG A 166 -22.11 -18.16 15.72
N TYR A 167 -20.97 -17.49 15.55
CA TYR A 167 -20.26 -17.39 14.27
C TYR A 167 -20.01 -18.76 13.61
N GLU A 168 -19.49 -19.73 14.38
CA GLU A 168 -19.20 -21.08 13.84
C GLU A 168 -20.47 -21.83 13.41
N GLU A 169 -21.59 -21.62 14.11
CA GLU A 169 -22.88 -22.22 13.75
C GLU A 169 -23.40 -21.65 12.42
N VAL A 170 -23.37 -20.31 12.28
CA VAL A 170 -23.78 -19.62 11.05
C VAL A 170 -22.88 -20.03 9.88
N LEU A 171 -21.56 -20.03 10.07
CA LEU A 171 -20.60 -20.43 9.05
C LEU A 171 -20.81 -21.88 8.62
N SER A 172 -21.06 -22.79 9.57
CA SER A 172 -21.34 -24.20 9.31
C SER A 172 -22.62 -24.40 8.50
N ALA A 173 -23.70 -23.68 8.86
CA ALA A 173 -24.98 -23.71 8.14
C ALA A 173 -24.84 -23.17 6.71
N MET A 174 -24.23 -21.99 6.54
CA MET A 174 -23.99 -21.40 5.22
C MET A 174 -23.10 -22.29 4.35
N SER A 175 -21.97 -22.76 4.89
CA SER A 175 -21.05 -23.62 4.14
C SER A 175 -21.72 -24.93 3.72
N TYR A 176 -22.51 -25.55 4.60
CA TYR A 176 -23.26 -26.74 4.26
C TYR A 176 -24.31 -26.47 3.18
N PHE A 177 -25.06 -25.38 3.29
CA PHE A 177 -26.04 -24.99 2.28
C PHE A 177 -25.38 -24.75 0.91
N CYS A 178 -24.30 -23.97 0.86
CA CYS A 178 -23.55 -23.68 -0.36
C CYS A 178 -23.04 -24.97 -1.04
N VAL A 179 -22.43 -25.89 -0.28
CA VAL A 179 -21.90 -27.16 -0.82
C VAL A 179 -23.02 -28.02 -1.42
N ASN A 180 -24.17 -28.10 -0.78
CA ASN A 180 -25.27 -28.95 -1.23
C ASN A 180 -26.16 -28.31 -2.32
N THR A 181 -26.00 -27.02 -2.58
CA THR A 181 -26.71 -26.30 -3.65
C THR A 181 -25.81 -25.93 -4.82
N SER A 182 -24.49 -26.11 -4.69
CA SER A 182 -23.48 -25.62 -5.63
C SER A 182 -23.59 -24.11 -5.90
N SER A 183 -24.07 -23.33 -4.92
CA SER A 183 -24.21 -21.87 -5.02
C SER A 183 -23.47 -21.17 -3.90
N SER A 184 -23.06 -19.93 -4.14
CA SER A 184 -22.50 -19.04 -3.11
C SER A 184 -23.60 -18.11 -2.64
N VAL A 185 -24.10 -18.34 -1.42
CA VAL A 185 -25.18 -17.53 -0.84
C VAL A 185 -24.68 -16.64 0.29
N SER A 186 -25.26 -15.45 0.36
CA SER A 186 -25.19 -14.58 1.53
C SER A 186 -26.14 -15.06 2.63
N LEU A 187 -26.03 -14.49 3.84
CA LEU A 187 -26.83 -14.95 4.98
C LEU A 187 -28.29 -14.51 4.83
N HIS A 188 -28.55 -13.30 4.34
CA HIS A 188 -29.92 -12.86 4.10
C HIS A 188 -30.61 -13.69 3.01
N GLU A 189 -29.91 -14.12 1.95
CA GLU A 189 -30.48 -15.03 0.95
C GLU A 189 -30.85 -16.40 1.56
N LEU A 190 -29.96 -16.96 2.40
CA LEU A 190 -30.26 -18.19 3.14
C LEU A 190 -31.50 -18.01 4.03
N PHE A 191 -31.63 -16.87 4.71
CA PHE A 191 -32.80 -16.58 5.54
C PHE A 191 -34.06 -16.38 4.73
N SER A 192 -34.00 -15.73 3.56
CA SER A 192 -35.13 -15.63 2.63
C SER A 192 -35.60 -17.02 2.19
N VAL A 193 -34.65 -17.92 1.86
CA VAL A 193 -34.96 -19.32 1.53
C VAL A 193 -35.59 -20.05 2.71
N MET A 194 -35.07 -19.88 3.93
CA MET A 194 -35.68 -20.43 5.15
C MET A 194 -37.10 -19.90 5.39
N ILE A 195 -37.33 -18.60 5.16
CA ILE A 195 -38.64 -17.97 5.30
C ILE A 195 -39.63 -18.57 4.30
N VAL A 196 -39.23 -18.72 3.04
CA VAL A 196 -40.04 -19.30 1.96
C VAL A 196 -40.45 -20.74 2.27
N ASN A 197 -39.54 -21.51 2.89
CA ASN A 197 -39.75 -22.92 3.23
C ASN A 197 -40.40 -23.16 4.60
N SER A 198 -40.79 -22.11 5.33
CA SER A 198 -41.44 -22.24 6.63
C SER A 198 -42.91 -22.67 6.53
N GLU A 199 -43.43 -23.34 7.56
CA GLU A 199 -44.80 -23.85 7.58
C GLU A 199 -45.87 -22.76 7.34
N GLU A 200 -45.72 -21.59 7.95
CA GLU A 200 -46.69 -20.50 7.79
C GLU A 200 -46.59 -19.80 6.43
N THR A 201 -45.42 -19.79 5.77
CA THR A 201 -45.32 -19.32 4.38
C THR A 201 -45.96 -20.32 3.41
N LEU A 202 -45.76 -21.63 3.62
CA LEU A 202 -46.46 -22.66 2.83
C LEU A 202 -47.98 -22.58 3.03
N ARG A 203 -48.44 -22.27 4.25
CA ARG A 203 -49.86 -22.00 4.52
C ARG A 203 -50.35 -20.75 3.79
N LEU A 204 -49.55 -19.68 3.73
CA LEU A 204 -49.87 -18.50 2.92
C LEU A 204 -49.97 -18.84 1.43
N PHE A 205 -49.05 -19.65 0.89
CA PHE A 205 -49.12 -20.14 -0.49
C PHE A 205 -50.39 -20.93 -0.77
N LYS A 206 -50.83 -21.77 0.16
CA LYS A 206 -52.12 -22.47 0.08
C LYS A 206 -53.31 -21.50 0.04
N LEU A 207 -53.26 -20.40 0.79
CA LEU A 207 -54.34 -19.41 0.83
C LEU A 207 -54.44 -18.58 -0.45
N ILE A 208 -53.31 -18.22 -1.07
CA ILE A 208 -53.31 -17.43 -2.31
C ILE A 208 -53.50 -18.29 -3.56
N ALA A 209 -53.17 -19.58 -3.51
CA ALA A 209 -53.22 -20.51 -4.64
C ALA A 209 -54.53 -20.49 -5.44
N PRO A 210 -55.73 -20.50 -4.82
CA PRO A 210 -57.01 -20.44 -5.55
C PRO A 210 -57.18 -19.19 -6.41
N HIS A 211 -56.45 -18.12 -6.09
CA HIS A 211 -56.55 -16.81 -6.74
C HIS A 211 -55.39 -16.55 -7.72
N MET A 212 -54.41 -17.46 -7.83
CA MET A 212 -53.31 -17.36 -8.79
C MET A 212 -53.77 -17.68 -10.22
N LYS A 213 -53.08 -17.11 -11.22
CA LYS A 213 -53.38 -17.36 -12.64
C LYS A 213 -53.11 -18.84 -12.96
N LYS A 214 -54.08 -19.50 -13.60
CA LYS A 214 -54.04 -20.94 -13.93
C LYS A 214 -53.97 -21.85 -12.69
N SER A 215 -54.67 -21.50 -11.61
CA SER A 215 -54.70 -22.27 -10.36
C SER A 215 -55.00 -23.77 -10.56
N ARG A 216 -53.94 -24.58 -10.50
CA ARG A 216 -53.97 -26.05 -10.41
C ARG A 216 -53.27 -26.52 -9.13
N LEU A 217 -53.07 -25.61 -8.17
CA LEU A 217 -52.33 -25.82 -6.93
C LEU A 217 -53.32 -26.24 -5.83
N VAL A 218 -53.48 -27.55 -5.64
CA VAL A 218 -54.47 -28.11 -4.71
C VAL A 218 -53.85 -29.01 -3.63
N GLN A 219 -52.70 -29.61 -3.91
CA GLN A 219 -52.02 -30.57 -3.03
C GLN A 219 -50.82 -29.93 -2.32
N LYS A 220 -50.41 -30.51 -1.18
CA LYS A 220 -49.31 -29.98 -0.36
C LYS A 220 -48.01 -29.92 -1.16
N GLU A 221 -47.75 -30.95 -1.96
CA GLU A 221 -46.57 -31.09 -2.81
C GLU A 221 -46.48 -29.96 -3.85
N HIS A 222 -47.61 -29.36 -4.24
CA HIS A 222 -47.62 -28.23 -5.16
C HIS A 222 -47.07 -26.95 -4.52
N TYR A 223 -47.40 -26.71 -3.24
CA TYR A 223 -46.91 -25.54 -2.51
C TYR A 223 -45.44 -25.71 -2.12
N GLU A 224 -45.02 -26.93 -1.77
CA GLU A 224 -43.62 -27.26 -1.53
C GLU A 224 -42.78 -27.06 -2.81
N GLN A 225 -43.30 -27.48 -3.97
CA GLN A 225 -42.62 -27.25 -5.25
C GLN A 225 -42.56 -25.76 -5.63
N LEU A 226 -43.62 -24.98 -5.32
CA LEU A 226 -43.60 -23.52 -5.50
C LEU A 226 -42.50 -22.88 -4.63
N ALA A 227 -42.40 -23.29 -3.36
CA ALA A 227 -41.34 -22.84 -2.45
C ALA A 227 -39.94 -23.23 -2.96
N GLU A 228 -39.78 -24.44 -3.50
CA GLU A 228 -38.53 -24.89 -4.14
C GLU A 228 -38.14 -23.98 -5.31
N TYR A 229 -39.08 -23.69 -6.23
CA TYR A 229 -38.85 -22.80 -7.37
C TYR A 229 -38.50 -21.38 -6.95
N ILE A 230 -39.22 -20.81 -5.98
CA ILE A 230 -38.92 -19.48 -5.43
C ILE A 230 -37.52 -19.47 -4.83
N SER A 231 -37.19 -20.47 -4.01
CA SER A 231 -35.89 -20.57 -3.34
C SER A 231 -34.73 -20.67 -4.33
N CYS A 232 -34.89 -21.50 -5.37
CA CYS A 232 -33.91 -21.68 -6.44
C CYS A 232 -33.67 -20.38 -7.22
N LEU A 233 -34.74 -19.62 -7.52
CA LEU A 233 -34.63 -18.32 -8.20
C LEU A 233 -33.91 -17.28 -7.33
N ILE A 234 -34.17 -17.24 -6.02
CA ILE A 234 -33.49 -16.32 -5.09
C ILE A 234 -31.97 -16.56 -5.11
N ILE A 235 -31.52 -17.81 -5.08
CA ILE A 235 -30.09 -18.17 -5.00
C ILE A 235 -29.44 -18.42 -6.36
N GLY A 236 -30.14 -18.13 -7.46
CA GLY A 236 -29.60 -18.16 -8.82
C GLY A 236 -29.42 -19.54 -9.46
N ILE A 237 -30.01 -20.60 -8.90
CA ILE A 237 -29.80 -21.98 -9.39
C ILE A 237 -31.04 -22.58 -10.05
N PRO A 238 -30.88 -23.50 -11.01
CA PRO A 238 -31.99 -24.19 -11.63
C PRO A 238 -32.27 -25.55 -10.99
N VAL A 239 -33.54 -25.95 -10.91
CA VAL A 239 -33.94 -27.30 -10.44
C VAL A 239 -34.38 -28.20 -11.59
N ASP A 240 -34.80 -27.62 -12.72
CA ASP A 240 -35.24 -28.34 -13.91
C ASP A 240 -35.09 -27.47 -15.17
N LYS A 241 -35.34 -28.05 -16.36
CA LYS A 241 -35.37 -27.34 -17.65
C LYS A 241 -36.42 -26.22 -17.73
N PHE A 242 -37.43 -26.20 -16.87
CA PHE A 242 -38.46 -25.17 -16.89
C PHE A 242 -37.98 -23.87 -16.23
N ILE A 243 -37.32 -23.97 -15.08
CA ILE A 243 -36.76 -22.82 -14.35
C ILE A 243 -35.41 -22.38 -14.92
N LEU A 244 -34.65 -23.28 -15.56
CA LEU A 244 -33.31 -23.01 -16.08
C LEU A 244 -33.13 -21.68 -16.84
N PRO A 245 -34.03 -21.26 -17.76
CA PRO A 245 -33.87 -19.98 -18.45
C PRO A 245 -34.11 -18.75 -17.58
N TYR A 246 -34.73 -18.91 -16.41
CA TYR A 246 -35.15 -17.85 -15.51
C TYR A 246 -34.31 -17.77 -14.23
N SER A 247 -33.50 -18.80 -13.94
CA SER A 247 -32.70 -18.90 -12.70
C SER A 247 -31.80 -17.68 -12.48
N ALA A 248 -31.35 -17.03 -13.56
CA ALA A 248 -30.44 -15.89 -13.53
C ALA A 248 -31.13 -14.50 -13.41
N ILE A 249 -32.47 -14.43 -13.32
CA ILE A 249 -33.20 -13.15 -13.32
C ILE A 249 -33.02 -12.37 -12.03
N ILE A 250 -32.92 -13.03 -10.88
CA ILE A 250 -32.83 -12.38 -9.56
C ILE A 250 -31.39 -12.33 -9.08
N ASN A 251 -30.62 -13.40 -9.31
CA ASN A 251 -29.21 -13.46 -8.93
C ASN A 251 -28.35 -13.98 -10.10
N SER A 252 -27.59 -13.07 -10.72
CA SER A 252 -26.57 -13.34 -11.74
C SER A 252 -25.64 -12.12 -11.98
N ALA A 253 -24.96 -12.08 -13.13
CA ALA A 253 -24.19 -10.92 -13.57
C ALA A 253 -25.08 -9.75 -14.03
N ILE A 254 -26.22 -10.05 -14.66
CA ILE A 254 -27.27 -9.08 -15.02
C ILE A 254 -28.57 -9.61 -14.46
N ASP A 255 -28.95 -9.09 -13.31
CA ASP A 255 -30.20 -9.43 -12.65
C ASP A 255 -31.00 -8.19 -12.28
N SER A 256 -32.26 -8.43 -11.97
CA SER A 256 -33.24 -7.46 -11.54
C SER A 256 -32.84 -6.74 -10.25
N ASP A 257 -32.22 -7.45 -9.31
CA ASP A 257 -31.69 -6.88 -8.07
C ASP A 257 -30.68 -5.75 -8.36
N LYS A 258 -29.65 -6.02 -9.18
CA LYS A 258 -28.64 -5.03 -9.58
C LYS A 258 -29.21 -3.87 -10.38
N LEU A 259 -30.12 -4.17 -11.30
CA LEU A 259 -30.73 -3.15 -12.14
C LEU A 259 -31.63 -2.19 -11.32
N ASP A 260 -32.35 -2.70 -10.30
CA ASP A 260 -33.08 -1.85 -9.37
C ASP A 260 -32.14 -1.04 -8.48
N TYR A 261 -31.28 -1.70 -7.69
CA TYR A 261 -30.53 -0.99 -6.66
C TYR A 261 -29.62 0.07 -7.28
N LEU A 262 -28.98 -0.18 -8.43
CA LEU A 262 -28.12 0.83 -9.06
C LEU A 262 -28.93 2.08 -9.43
N SER A 263 -30.13 1.90 -9.97
CA SER A 263 -31.02 3.00 -10.36
C SER A 263 -31.56 3.74 -9.15
N ARG A 264 -32.03 2.99 -8.15
CA ARG A 264 -32.62 3.50 -6.92
C ARG A 264 -31.60 4.24 -6.07
N ASP A 265 -30.48 3.61 -5.81
CA ASP A 265 -29.40 4.19 -5.00
C ASP A 265 -28.80 5.41 -5.71
N SER A 266 -28.64 5.38 -7.03
CA SER A 266 -28.26 6.56 -7.82
C SER A 266 -29.27 7.70 -7.66
N ALA A 267 -30.57 7.40 -7.78
CA ALA A 267 -31.62 8.40 -7.66
C ALA A 267 -31.74 9.00 -6.25
N CYS A 268 -31.52 8.20 -5.20
CA CYS A 268 -31.47 8.61 -3.80
C CYS A 268 -30.20 9.41 -3.46
N THR A 269 -29.03 8.94 -3.86
CA THR A 269 -27.74 9.57 -3.52
C THR A 269 -27.35 10.71 -4.45
N LYS A 270 -27.98 10.81 -5.63
CA LYS A 270 -27.63 11.70 -6.74
C LYS A 270 -26.23 11.47 -7.32
N VAL A 271 -25.61 10.33 -7.03
CA VAL A 271 -24.42 9.88 -7.77
C VAL A 271 -24.87 9.37 -9.13
N PRO A 272 -24.51 10.02 -10.25
CA PRO A 272 -25.09 9.69 -11.55
C PRO A 272 -24.58 8.35 -12.08
N ILE A 273 -25.52 7.53 -12.56
CA ILE A 273 -25.21 6.37 -13.40
C ILE A 273 -25.66 6.63 -14.84
N ALA A 274 -24.85 6.21 -15.81
CA ALA A 274 -25.14 6.36 -17.23
C ALA A 274 -25.37 4.97 -17.87
N VAL A 275 -26.49 4.33 -17.52
CA VAL A 275 -26.84 2.98 -17.98
C VAL A 275 -28.22 2.97 -18.63
N ASP A 276 -28.31 2.48 -19.86
CA ASP A 276 -29.58 2.25 -20.55
C ASP A 276 -30.16 0.87 -20.18
N ILE A 277 -30.83 0.80 -19.02
CA ILE A 277 -31.37 -0.45 -18.49
C ILE A 277 -32.45 -1.04 -19.39
N ALA A 278 -33.29 -0.20 -19.98
CA ALA A 278 -34.32 -0.65 -20.91
C ALA A 278 -33.70 -1.41 -22.09
N ARG A 279 -32.58 -0.91 -22.63
CA ARG A 279 -31.84 -1.60 -23.68
C ARG A 279 -31.17 -2.88 -23.22
N ILE A 280 -30.68 -2.98 -21.98
CA ILE A 280 -30.18 -4.24 -21.41
C ILE A 280 -31.29 -5.30 -21.45
N ILE A 281 -32.45 -4.99 -20.88
CA ILE A 281 -33.59 -5.90 -20.80
C ILE A 281 -34.08 -6.30 -22.20
N GLN A 282 -34.19 -5.36 -23.14
CA GLN A 282 -34.59 -5.65 -24.53
C GLN A 282 -33.59 -6.57 -25.27
N LYS A 283 -32.32 -6.54 -24.88
CA LYS A 283 -31.24 -7.33 -25.46
C LYS A 283 -31.02 -8.67 -24.77
N LEU A 284 -31.81 -9.01 -23.75
CA LEU A 284 -31.85 -10.37 -23.24
C LEU A 284 -32.30 -11.34 -24.34
N ASP A 285 -31.67 -12.51 -24.34
CA ASP A 285 -31.99 -13.61 -25.21
C ASP A 285 -31.90 -14.95 -24.46
N VAL A 286 -32.20 -16.03 -25.17
CA VAL A 286 -32.10 -17.40 -24.66
C VAL A 286 -31.34 -18.24 -25.67
N VAL A 287 -30.31 -18.95 -25.20
CA VAL A 287 -29.46 -19.80 -26.05
C VAL A 287 -29.57 -21.27 -25.64
N ASN A 288 -29.43 -22.16 -26.62
CA ASN A 288 -29.35 -23.59 -26.37
C ASN A 288 -27.93 -23.95 -25.90
N ILE A 289 -27.85 -24.89 -24.97
CA ILE A 289 -26.58 -25.44 -24.50
C ILE A 289 -26.64 -26.96 -24.52
N LYS A 290 -25.48 -27.60 -24.64
CA LYS A 290 -25.38 -29.06 -24.71
C LYS A 290 -25.46 -29.71 -23.34
N GLU A 291 -24.78 -29.13 -22.36
CA GLU A 291 -24.68 -29.64 -20.99
C GLU A 291 -24.61 -28.47 -20.00
N ILE A 292 -24.95 -28.76 -18.75
CA ILE A 292 -24.73 -27.88 -17.58
C ILE A 292 -24.02 -28.68 -16.50
N ASP A 293 -23.38 -27.95 -15.58
CA ASP A 293 -23.04 -28.52 -14.29
C ASP A 293 -24.32 -28.63 -13.46
N TYR A 294 -24.86 -29.83 -13.36
CA TYR A 294 -26.14 -30.08 -12.71
C TYR A 294 -26.00 -29.87 -11.20
N PRO A 295 -26.74 -28.92 -10.58
CA PRO A 295 -26.70 -28.76 -9.14
C PRO A 295 -27.23 -30.03 -8.45
N THR A 296 -26.80 -30.30 -7.23
CA THR A 296 -27.19 -31.52 -6.50
C THR A 296 -28.71 -31.64 -6.28
N ILE A 297 -29.41 -30.51 -6.34
CA ILE A 297 -30.87 -30.44 -6.23
C ILE A 297 -31.62 -30.63 -7.55
N TRP A 298 -30.92 -30.79 -8.68
CA TRP A 298 -31.54 -30.98 -10.00
C TRP A 298 -32.49 -32.18 -9.99
N ASN A 299 -33.72 -31.94 -10.38
CA ASN A 299 -34.81 -32.92 -10.38
C ASN A 299 -35.70 -32.72 -11.61
N ASP A 300 -35.10 -32.84 -12.78
CA ASP A 300 -35.80 -32.73 -14.05
C ASP A 300 -36.35 -34.09 -14.52
N THR A 301 -37.65 -34.13 -14.80
CA THR A 301 -38.35 -35.30 -15.35
C THR A 301 -38.73 -35.12 -16.82
N THR A 302 -38.36 -33.99 -17.43
CA THR A 302 -38.64 -33.72 -18.84
C THR A 302 -37.74 -34.54 -19.77
N SER A 303 -38.27 -34.87 -20.95
CA SER A 303 -37.54 -35.65 -21.96
C SER A 303 -36.22 -34.98 -22.36
N ASP A 304 -35.19 -35.78 -22.61
CA ASP A 304 -33.89 -35.32 -23.15
C ASP A 304 -34.01 -34.63 -24.52
N ALA A 305 -35.09 -34.89 -25.27
CA ALA A 305 -35.38 -34.18 -26.51
C ALA A 305 -35.69 -32.69 -26.31
N VAL A 306 -36.08 -32.28 -25.09
CA VAL A 306 -36.22 -30.86 -24.73
C VAL A 306 -34.82 -30.27 -24.50
N PRO A 307 -34.40 -29.27 -25.29
CA PRO A 307 -33.06 -28.70 -25.18
C PRO A 307 -32.88 -27.91 -23.87
N LEU A 308 -31.67 -27.93 -23.32
CA LEU A 308 -31.27 -27.05 -22.22
C LEU A 308 -31.15 -25.62 -22.75
N LYS A 309 -31.76 -24.67 -22.06
CA LYS A 309 -31.82 -23.27 -22.45
C LYS A 309 -31.49 -22.36 -21.28
N ILE A 310 -30.59 -21.40 -21.49
CA ILE A 310 -30.16 -20.45 -20.46
C ILE A 310 -30.38 -19.01 -20.92
N MET A 311 -30.54 -18.10 -19.95
CA MET A 311 -30.51 -16.66 -20.21
C MET A 311 -29.15 -16.24 -20.77
N ALA A 312 -29.18 -15.42 -21.82
CA ALA A 312 -28.00 -14.81 -22.43
C ALA A 312 -28.29 -13.35 -22.80
N ILE A 313 -27.29 -12.66 -23.33
CA ILE A 313 -27.47 -11.34 -23.94
C ILE A 313 -26.93 -11.32 -25.36
N LYS A 314 -27.54 -10.49 -26.21
CA LYS A 314 -27.06 -10.28 -27.57
C LYS A 314 -25.67 -9.64 -27.57
N SER A 315 -24.80 -10.06 -28.48
CA SER A 315 -23.47 -9.45 -28.71
C SER A 315 -23.55 -7.93 -28.95
N SER A 316 -24.63 -7.45 -29.57
CA SER A 316 -24.91 -6.01 -29.78
C SER A 316 -25.11 -5.19 -28.48
N ALA A 317 -25.17 -5.83 -27.31
CA ALA A 317 -25.27 -5.20 -26.00
C ALA A 317 -23.92 -4.88 -25.34
N LYS A 318 -22.77 -5.19 -25.98
CA LYS A 318 -21.41 -5.00 -25.40
C LYS A 318 -21.22 -3.65 -24.72
N LYS A 319 -21.63 -2.57 -25.40
CA LYS A 319 -21.52 -1.20 -24.89
C LYS A 319 -22.36 -0.94 -23.63
N VAL A 320 -23.56 -1.51 -23.55
CA VAL A 320 -24.49 -1.27 -22.43
C VAL A 320 -24.12 -2.13 -21.22
N PHE A 321 -23.62 -3.34 -21.45
CA PHE A 321 -23.01 -4.15 -20.40
C PHE A 321 -21.79 -3.45 -19.78
N TRP A 322 -20.96 -2.82 -20.61
CA TRP A 322 -19.83 -2.02 -20.14
C TRP A 322 -20.28 -0.80 -19.32
N GLN A 323 -21.34 -0.09 -19.76
CA GLN A 323 -21.95 0.99 -18.98
C GLN A 323 -22.39 0.51 -17.60
N LEU A 324 -23.06 -0.64 -17.51
CA LEU A 324 -23.48 -1.25 -16.24
C LEU A 324 -22.27 -1.54 -15.33
N SER A 325 -21.20 -2.09 -15.87
CA SER A 325 -19.97 -2.39 -15.11
C SER A 325 -19.29 -1.14 -14.56
N ASN A 326 -19.23 -0.07 -15.35
CA ASN A 326 -18.69 1.21 -14.90
C ASN A 326 -19.60 1.88 -13.87
N ALA A 327 -20.91 1.86 -14.08
CA ALA A 327 -21.88 2.42 -13.13
C ALA A 327 -21.77 1.74 -11.76
N ARG A 328 -21.69 0.40 -11.75
CA ARG A 328 -21.43 -0.36 -10.52
C ARG A 328 -20.11 0.07 -9.87
N SER A 329 -19.01 0.11 -10.62
CA SER A 329 -17.71 0.56 -10.09
C SER A 329 -17.78 1.95 -9.45
N ASN A 330 -18.42 2.91 -10.12
CA ASN A 330 -18.60 4.27 -9.64
C ASN A 330 -19.46 4.33 -8.36
N MET A 331 -20.54 3.54 -8.28
CA MET A 331 -21.39 3.45 -7.09
C MET A 331 -20.65 2.85 -5.90
N TYR A 332 -19.84 1.81 -6.11
CA TYR A 332 -18.98 1.25 -5.07
C TYR A 332 -17.96 2.27 -4.57
N GLU A 333 -17.26 2.96 -5.46
CA GLU A 333 -16.26 3.96 -5.05
C GLU A 333 -16.89 5.17 -4.34
N SER A 334 -18.00 5.67 -4.89
CA SER A 334 -18.60 6.92 -4.43
C SER A 334 -19.49 6.73 -3.22
N VAL A 335 -20.27 5.65 -3.15
CA VAL A 335 -21.30 5.43 -2.13
C VAL A 335 -20.89 4.29 -1.20
N TYR A 336 -20.88 3.04 -1.68
CA TYR A 336 -20.79 1.87 -0.80
C TYR A 336 -19.45 1.80 -0.03
N TYR A 337 -18.35 2.22 -0.64
CA TYR A 337 -17.02 2.30 -0.01
C TYR A 337 -16.59 3.70 0.38
N HIS A 338 -17.53 4.65 0.43
CA HIS A 338 -17.24 5.95 0.95
C HIS A 338 -16.73 5.83 2.40
N HIS A 339 -15.50 6.31 2.66
CA HIS A 339 -14.82 6.11 3.95
C HIS A 339 -15.65 6.50 5.18
N LYS A 340 -16.52 7.52 5.11
CA LYS A 340 -17.40 7.88 6.23
C LYS A 340 -18.55 6.88 6.44
N ILE A 341 -19.09 6.27 5.39
CA ILE A 341 -20.10 5.20 5.51
C ILE A 341 -19.45 4.01 6.19
N LEU A 342 -18.31 3.55 5.65
CA LEU A 342 -17.51 2.48 6.26
C LEU A 342 -17.12 2.77 7.72
N THR A 343 -16.87 4.05 8.06
CA THR A 343 -16.62 4.47 9.44
C THR A 343 -17.84 4.22 10.33
N VAL A 344 -19.03 4.68 9.92
CA VAL A 344 -20.26 4.52 10.72
C VAL A 344 -20.58 3.05 10.89
N GLU A 345 -20.49 2.27 9.81
CA GLU A 345 -20.72 0.83 9.84
C GLU A 345 -19.73 0.08 10.74
N SER A 346 -18.45 0.46 10.74
CA SER A 346 -17.47 -0.18 11.62
C SER A 346 -17.64 0.24 13.08
N MET A 347 -18.05 1.48 13.35
CA MET A 347 -18.47 1.89 14.71
C MET A 347 -19.68 1.06 15.16
N PHE A 348 -20.63 0.81 14.27
CA PHE A 348 -21.79 -0.02 14.54
C PHE A 348 -21.40 -1.47 14.83
N ARG A 349 -20.54 -2.08 14.00
CA ARG A 349 -20.03 -3.43 14.27
C ARG A 349 -19.28 -3.50 15.59
N LYS A 350 -18.43 -2.50 15.91
CA LYS A 350 -17.76 -2.41 17.22
C LYS A 350 -18.78 -2.35 18.37
N MET A 351 -19.85 -1.57 18.22
CA MET A 351 -20.94 -1.53 19.19
C MET A 351 -21.58 -2.92 19.36
N LEU A 352 -21.85 -3.66 18.28
CA LEU A 352 -22.37 -5.03 18.38
C LEU A 352 -21.40 -5.95 19.13
N ARG A 353 -20.08 -5.87 18.87
CA ARG A 353 -19.08 -6.64 19.65
C ARG A 353 -19.21 -6.38 21.14
N ASN A 354 -19.21 -5.10 21.54
CA ASN A 354 -19.33 -4.70 22.93
C ASN A 354 -20.65 -5.16 23.55
N LEU A 355 -21.75 -5.16 22.77
CA LEU A 355 -23.04 -5.67 23.21
C LEU A 355 -22.98 -7.16 23.55
N TYR A 356 -22.34 -7.98 22.71
CA TYR A 356 -22.27 -9.43 22.92
C TYR A 356 -21.18 -9.87 23.89
N GLU A 357 -20.25 -8.99 24.27
CA GLU A 357 -19.35 -9.20 25.41
C GLU A 357 -20.08 -9.10 26.76
N ILE A 358 -21.24 -8.44 26.80
CA ILE A 358 -22.17 -8.49 27.94
C ILE A 358 -22.74 -9.92 27.94
N LYS A 359 -22.19 -10.80 28.79
CA LYS A 359 -22.45 -12.26 28.86
C LYS A 359 -23.92 -12.64 29.15
N ASP A 360 -24.84 -12.26 28.27
CA ASP A 360 -26.26 -12.59 28.29
C ASP A 360 -26.58 -13.53 27.11
N GLU A 361 -26.78 -14.81 27.44
CA GLU A 361 -27.10 -15.85 26.45
C GLU A 361 -28.48 -15.64 25.78
N THR A 362 -29.34 -14.74 26.29
CA THR A 362 -30.68 -14.51 25.70
C THR A 362 -30.71 -13.64 24.44
N ASN A 363 -29.54 -13.19 23.97
CA ASN A 363 -29.36 -12.22 22.89
C ASN A 363 -29.08 -12.81 21.50
N LEU A 364 -28.95 -14.13 21.42
CA LEU A 364 -28.33 -14.77 20.26
C LEU A 364 -29.33 -15.39 19.28
N SER A 365 -30.63 -15.41 19.59
CA SER A 365 -31.63 -16.09 18.75
C SER A 365 -32.02 -15.27 17.52
N PHE A 366 -32.00 -15.90 16.34
CA PHE A 366 -32.45 -15.26 15.11
C PHE A 366 -33.95 -14.96 15.11
N THR A 367 -34.75 -15.59 15.98
CA THR A 367 -36.17 -15.24 16.17
C THR A 367 -36.36 -13.79 16.63
N LYS A 368 -35.50 -13.30 17.52
CA LYS A 368 -35.54 -11.90 18.01
C LYS A 368 -34.86 -10.95 17.04
N ILE A 369 -33.68 -11.33 16.55
CA ILE A 369 -32.86 -10.52 15.63
C ILE A 369 -33.66 -10.15 14.38
N MET A 370 -34.40 -11.11 13.80
CA MET A 370 -35.22 -10.86 12.61
C MET A 370 -36.41 -9.93 12.88
N LYS A 371 -36.87 -9.75 14.12
CA LYS A 371 -37.94 -8.78 14.42
C LYS A 371 -37.45 -7.34 14.45
N LEU A 372 -36.16 -7.14 14.70
CA LEU A 372 -35.59 -5.82 14.82
C LEU A 372 -35.56 -5.13 13.46
N THR A 373 -36.10 -3.92 13.45
CA THR A 373 -35.97 -2.93 12.38
C THR A 373 -35.05 -1.81 12.82
N ASP A 374 -34.66 -0.93 11.90
CA ASP A 374 -33.62 0.07 12.15
C ASP A 374 -34.04 1.07 13.24
N ASP A 375 -35.31 1.49 13.24
CA ASP A 375 -35.95 2.32 14.26
C ASP A 375 -36.00 1.62 15.62
N MET A 376 -36.46 0.36 15.66
CA MET A 376 -36.55 -0.41 16.90
C MET A 376 -35.17 -0.61 17.54
N PHE A 377 -34.14 -0.87 16.74
CA PHE A 377 -32.78 -0.97 17.24
C PHE A 377 -32.29 0.38 17.79
N ASN A 378 -32.51 1.48 17.05
CA ASN A 378 -32.03 2.80 17.46
C ASN A 378 -32.63 3.30 18.78
N GLU A 379 -33.87 2.90 19.10
CA GLU A 379 -34.60 3.39 20.28
C GLU A 379 -34.66 2.40 21.43
N TYR A 380 -34.69 1.09 21.15
CA TYR A 380 -35.09 0.06 22.13
C TYR A 380 -34.15 -1.15 22.16
N TRP A 381 -32.91 -1.04 21.67
CA TRP A 381 -31.97 -2.16 21.64
C TRP A 381 -31.77 -2.80 23.02
N ASP A 382 -31.67 -2.02 24.10
CA ASP A 382 -31.44 -2.49 25.48
C ASP A 382 -32.67 -3.19 26.06
N LEU A 383 -33.86 -2.76 25.68
CA LEU A 383 -35.10 -3.42 26.08
C LEU A 383 -35.28 -4.76 25.38
N ILE A 384 -34.82 -4.88 24.13
CA ILE A 384 -35.05 -6.04 23.26
C ILE A 384 -33.92 -7.08 23.38
N LEU A 385 -32.68 -6.60 23.49
CA LEU A 385 -31.45 -7.39 23.50
C LEU A 385 -30.78 -7.40 24.86
N LEU A 386 -31.42 -7.04 25.97
CA LEU A 386 -30.88 -7.31 27.31
C LEU A 386 -32.00 -7.70 28.26
N LYS A 387 -31.71 -8.66 29.14
CA LYS A 387 -32.55 -8.89 30.33
C LYS A 387 -32.61 -7.64 31.20
N PRO A 388 -33.73 -7.40 31.92
CA PRO A 388 -33.85 -6.28 32.85
C PRO A 388 -32.67 -6.18 33.82
N GLU A 389 -32.17 -7.31 34.34
CA GLU A 389 -31.05 -7.33 35.29
C GLU A 389 -29.70 -6.90 34.70
N MET A 390 -29.54 -6.97 33.37
CA MET A 390 -28.27 -6.71 32.67
C MET A 390 -28.18 -5.28 32.12
N ARG A 391 -29.26 -4.49 32.21
CA ARG A 391 -29.32 -3.12 31.67
C ARG A 391 -28.41 -2.12 32.39
N GLU A 392 -27.98 -2.43 33.60
CA GLU A 392 -27.04 -1.61 34.37
C GLU A 392 -25.60 -2.16 34.34
N ALA A 393 -25.31 -3.15 33.47
CA ALA A 393 -23.97 -3.70 33.36
C ALA A 393 -22.96 -2.68 32.81
N LYS A 394 -21.71 -2.74 33.28
CA LYS A 394 -20.63 -1.78 32.90
C LYS A 394 -20.44 -1.59 31.39
N GLY A 395 -20.70 -2.63 30.58
CA GLY A 395 -20.60 -2.56 29.12
C GLY A 395 -21.72 -1.74 28.44
N VAL A 396 -22.88 -1.59 29.10
CA VAL A 396 -24.07 -0.91 28.55
C VAL A 396 -23.83 0.57 28.33
N GLU A 397 -23.10 1.24 29.24
CA GLU A 397 -22.75 2.65 29.08
C GLU A 397 -21.93 2.89 27.80
N VAL A 398 -20.98 1.99 27.51
CA VAL A 398 -20.12 2.07 26.32
C VAL A 398 -20.94 1.87 25.04
N VAL A 399 -21.83 0.88 25.02
CA VAL A 399 -22.74 0.63 23.90
C VAL A 399 -23.67 1.82 23.68
N SER A 400 -24.26 2.36 24.75
CA SER A 400 -25.15 3.52 24.70
C SER A 400 -24.46 4.75 24.13
N GLU A 401 -23.23 5.02 24.56
CA GLU A 401 -22.42 6.13 24.06
C GLU A 401 -22.07 5.96 22.57
N LEU A 402 -21.73 4.75 22.12
CA LEU A 402 -21.48 4.48 20.69
C LEU A 402 -22.73 4.70 19.82
N ILE A 403 -23.90 4.22 20.28
CA ILE A 403 -25.18 4.43 19.58
C ILE A 403 -25.50 5.92 19.50
N LYS A 404 -25.37 6.64 20.63
CA LYS A 404 -25.54 8.08 20.67
C LYS A 404 -24.60 8.78 19.68
N ASN A 405 -23.33 8.39 19.66
CA ASN A 405 -22.34 8.98 18.76
C ASN A 405 -22.63 8.70 17.27
N ILE A 406 -23.15 7.52 16.93
CA ILE A 406 -23.62 7.21 15.58
C ILE A 406 -24.83 8.11 15.23
N ARG A 407 -25.84 8.18 16.10
CA ARG A 407 -27.07 8.97 15.90
C ARG A 407 -26.81 10.47 15.77
N GLU A 408 -25.97 11.03 16.64
CA GLU A 408 -25.59 12.45 16.65
C GLU A 408 -24.50 12.79 15.62
N ARG A 409 -24.05 11.80 14.82
CA ARG A 409 -23.01 11.97 13.80
C ARG A 409 -21.65 12.39 14.37
N ASN A 410 -21.40 12.07 15.64
CA ASN A 410 -20.11 12.16 16.34
C ASN A 410 -19.19 10.99 15.93
N LEU A 411 -18.98 10.84 14.62
CA LEU A 411 -18.23 9.73 14.05
C LEU A 411 -16.72 9.87 14.30
N TYR A 412 -16.02 8.74 14.41
CA TYR A 412 -14.57 8.69 14.30
C TYR A 412 -14.10 9.38 13.01
N LYS A 413 -12.88 9.89 13.07
CA LYS A 413 -12.30 10.74 12.04
C LYS A 413 -11.01 10.14 11.53
N ARG A 414 -10.80 10.28 10.22
CA ARG A 414 -9.64 9.75 9.52
C ARG A 414 -8.34 10.37 9.99
N VAL A 415 -7.45 9.51 10.49
CA VAL A 415 -6.07 9.79 10.88
C VAL A 415 -5.17 9.74 9.63
N ALA A 416 -5.23 8.64 8.89
CA ALA A 416 -4.46 8.41 7.68
C ALA A 416 -5.27 7.63 6.64
N SER A 417 -4.95 7.84 5.37
CA SER A 417 -5.41 7.05 4.22
C SER A 417 -4.19 6.53 3.49
N PHE A 418 -4.13 5.23 3.24
CA PHE A 418 -2.97 4.64 2.59
C PHE A 418 -3.34 3.41 1.76
N SER A 419 -2.54 3.15 0.73
CA SER A 419 -2.54 1.90 -0.02
C SER A 419 -1.26 1.12 0.27
N ARG A 420 -1.13 -0.10 -0.28
CA ARG A 420 0.10 -0.90 -0.11
C ARG A 420 1.35 -0.18 -0.63
N ASN A 421 1.19 0.65 -1.65
CA ASN A 421 2.28 1.41 -2.27
C ASN A 421 2.64 2.69 -1.50
N SER A 422 1.84 3.06 -0.50
CA SER A 422 2.11 4.20 0.37
C SER A 422 3.21 3.93 1.40
N PHE A 423 3.63 2.68 1.58
CA PHE A 423 4.65 2.31 2.56
C PHE A 423 6.02 2.14 1.92
N LYS A 424 7.07 2.62 2.59
CA LYS A 424 8.47 2.30 2.29
C LYS A 424 8.98 1.28 3.28
N GLY A 425 9.59 0.21 2.77
CA GLY A 425 10.13 -0.91 3.53
C GLY A 425 10.20 -2.16 2.67
N SER A 426 10.56 -3.29 3.28
CA SER A 426 10.56 -4.60 2.59
C SER A 426 9.15 -4.98 2.14
N LEU A 427 9.01 -5.46 0.90
CA LEU A 427 7.73 -5.96 0.36
C LEU A 427 7.12 -7.06 1.24
N SER A 428 7.95 -7.89 1.87
CA SER A 428 7.52 -8.94 2.79
C SER A 428 6.89 -8.35 4.06
N SER A 429 7.57 -7.38 4.68
CA SER A 429 7.11 -6.72 5.91
C SER A 429 5.80 -5.97 5.68
N ILE A 430 5.68 -5.24 4.57
CA ILE A 430 4.45 -4.55 4.18
C ILE A 430 3.31 -5.58 4.02
N LYS A 431 3.52 -6.65 3.25
CA LYS A 431 2.50 -7.69 3.04
C LYS A 431 2.04 -8.32 4.36
N ASN A 432 2.98 -8.63 5.25
CA ASN A 432 2.67 -9.20 6.56
C ASN A 432 1.87 -8.24 7.44
N PHE A 433 2.21 -6.94 7.44
CA PHE A 433 1.46 -5.92 8.17
C PHE A 433 0.01 -5.82 7.68
N PHE A 434 -0.22 -5.78 6.37
CA PHE A 434 -1.58 -5.75 5.82
C PHE A 434 -2.39 -6.98 6.20
N ASN A 435 -1.83 -8.18 6.03
CA ASN A 435 -2.56 -9.43 6.27
C ASN A 435 -2.81 -9.68 7.77
N GLN A 436 -1.80 -9.47 8.62
CA GLN A 436 -1.86 -9.85 10.02
C GLN A 436 -2.33 -8.70 10.91
N VAL A 437 -2.04 -7.44 10.61
CA VAL A 437 -2.46 -6.31 11.45
C VAL A 437 -3.76 -5.69 10.94
N ILE A 438 -3.88 -5.39 9.64
CA ILE A 438 -5.02 -4.62 9.15
C ILE A 438 -6.24 -5.50 8.87
N GLN A 439 -6.03 -6.66 8.23
CA GLN A 439 -7.11 -7.54 7.78
C GLN A 439 -7.53 -8.59 8.80
N ASP A 440 -6.68 -8.92 9.77
CA ASP A 440 -6.97 -9.89 10.84
C ASP A 440 -6.98 -9.22 12.22
N PRO A 441 -8.14 -8.69 12.66
CA PRO A 441 -8.27 -8.01 13.95
C PRO A 441 -8.15 -8.97 15.15
N LEU A 442 -7.94 -10.27 14.93
CA LEU A 442 -7.81 -11.28 15.98
C LEU A 442 -6.39 -11.83 16.10
N SER A 443 -5.49 -11.45 15.19
CA SER A 443 -4.12 -11.92 15.22
C SER A 443 -3.34 -11.38 16.42
N ASP A 444 -2.33 -12.13 16.86
CA ASP A 444 -1.40 -11.66 17.92
C ASP A 444 -0.61 -10.42 17.47
N LYS A 445 -0.34 -10.28 16.17
CA LYS A 445 0.32 -9.08 15.62
C LYS A 445 -0.57 -7.85 15.71
N TYR A 446 -1.88 -7.98 15.47
CA TYR A 446 -2.82 -6.89 15.67
C TYR A 446 -2.90 -6.47 17.14
N ARG A 447 -2.95 -7.43 18.07
CA ARG A 447 -2.92 -7.14 19.52
C ARG A 447 -1.64 -6.43 19.93
N SER A 448 -0.49 -6.91 19.45
CA SER A 448 0.81 -6.27 19.68
C SER A 448 0.85 -4.86 19.10
N PHE A 449 0.34 -4.65 17.90
CA PHE A 449 0.19 -3.33 17.29
C PHE A 449 -0.66 -2.40 18.16
N CYS A 450 -1.79 -2.88 18.68
CA CYS A 450 -2.65 -2.09 19.57
C CYS A 450 -1.97 -1.71 20.89
N SER A 451 -1.24 -2.64 21.52
CA SER A 451 -0.46 -2.34 22.73
C SER A 451 0.57 -1.24 22.45
N LEU A 452 1.36 -1.38 21.38
CA LEU A 452 2.38 -0.40 21.01
C LEU A 452 1.78 0.97 20.68
N MET A 453 0.64 1.01 19.97
CA MET A 453 -0.08 2.25 19.69
C MET A 453 -0.52 2.96 20.98
N ASN A 454 -1.06 2.21 21.94
CA ASN A 454 -1.46 2.76 23.24
C ASN A 454 -0.24 3.26 24.03
N GLU A 455 0.83 2.48 24.11
CA GLU A 455 2.07 2.87 24.80
C GLU A 455 2.67 4.14 24.22
N GLU A 456 2.77 4.25 22.89
CA GLU A 456 3.31 5.43 22.23
C GLU A 456 2.39 6.65 22.37
N TYR A 457 1.07 6.46 22.31
CA TYR A 457 0.09 7.51 22.58
C TYR A 457 0.21 8.05 24.01
N GLU A 458 0.27 7.19 25.02
CA GLU A 458 0.44 7.56 26.43
C GLU A 458 1.77 8.31 26.66
N LYS A 459 2.86 7.86 26.04
CA LYS A 459 4.15 8.58 26.09
C LYS A 459 4.01 10.01 25.55
N ILE A 460 3.36 10.17 24.40
CA ILE A 460 3.12 11.50 23.80
C ILE A 460 2.28 12.37 24.74
N CYS A 461 1.18 11.85 25.30
CA CYS A 461 0.30 12.58 26.22
C CYS A 461 1.05 13.05 27.47
N ASN A 462 1.86 12.17 28.07
CA ASN A 462 2.67 12.48 29.25
C ASN A 462 3.70 13.57 28.97
N LEU A 463 4.43 13.48 27.86
CA LEU A 463 5.43 14.49 27.47
C LEU A 463 4.78 15.86 27.18
N LEU A 464 3.63 15.87 26.51
CA LEU A 464 2.89 17.09 26.21
C LEU A 464 2.07 17.64 27.39
N LYS A 465 2.04 16.93 28.52
CA LYS A 465 1.24 17.25 29.73
C LYS A 465 -0.25 17.41 29.42
N ILE A 466 -0.78 16.56 28.55
CA ILE A 466 -2.20 16.53 28.22
C ILE A 466 -2.92 15.80 29.34
N GLN A 467 -3.72 16.51 30.14
CA GLN A 467 -4.54 15.91 31.18
C GLN A 467 -5.74 15.22 30.53
N ASP A 468 -5.68 13.90 30.39
CA ASP A 468 -6.87 13.12 30.08
C ASP A 468 -7.60 12.77 31.38
N ASN A 469 -8.57 13.60 31.76
CA ASN A 469 -9.41 13.35 32.93
C ASN A 469 -10.34 12.12 32.76
N THR A 470 -10.36 11.53 31.56
CA THR A 470 -11.06 10.30 31.29
C THR A 470 -10.03 9.19 31.14
N GLN A 471 -9.88 8.30 32.12
CA GLN A 471 -9.10 7.05 32.00
C GLN A 471 -9.74 6.10 30.97
N ARG A 472 -9.94 6.55 29.73
CA ARG A 472 -10.51 5.78 28.63
C ARG A 472 -9.36 5.24 27.80
N PRO A 473 -9.37 3.95 27.43
CA PRO A 473 -8.36 3.40 26.54
C PRO A 473 -8.44 4.12 25.19
N LEU A 474 -7.27 4.37 24.57
CA LEU A 474 -7.20 4.96 23.24
C LEU A 474 -8.05 4.12 22.27
N GLU A 475 -8.94 4.81 21.56
CA GLU A 475 -9.81 4.17 20.59
C GLU A 475 -9.38 4.47 19.16
N PHE A 476 -9.02 3.44 18.40
CA PHE A 476 -8.84 3.55 16.97
C PHE A 476 -9.33 2.28 16.26
N MET A 477 -9.49 2.37 14.94
CA MET A 477 -9.84 1.21 14.12
C MET A 477 -9.34 1.37 12.69
N PHE A 478 -9.14 0.24 12.01
CA PHE A 478 -8.93 0.20 10.57
C PHE A 478 -10.25 -0.05 9.84
N VAL A 479 -10.43 0.61 8.71
CA VAL A 479 -11.46 0.24 7.72
C VAL A 479 -10.83 0.15 6.34
N PHE A 480 -11.33 -0.76 5.52
CA PHE A 480 -10.82 -0.98 4.17
C PHE A 480 -11.95 -1.14 3.16
N SER A 481 -11.61 -0.93 1.90
CA SER A 481 -12.50 -1.11 0.77
C SER A 481 -11.94 -2.21 -0.13
N LYS A 482 -12.76 -3.19 -0.48
CA LYS A 482 -12.40 -4.27 -1.40
C LYS A 482 -13.48 -4.37 -2.47
N TYR A 483 -13.15 -4.01 -3.70
CA TYR A 483 -14.07 -4.11 -4.83
C TYR A 483 -14.01 -5.49 -5.48
N ASP A 484 -15.17 -6.16 -5.56
CA ASP A 484 -15.34 -7.38 -6.33
C ASP A 484 -15.93 -7.06 -7.71
N ALA A 485 -15.27 -7.55 -8.76
CA ALA A 485 -15.68 -7.32 -10.13
C ALA A 485 -16.97 -8.11 -10.48
N MET A 486 -17.73 -7.64 -11.48
CA MET A 486 -18.94 -8.35 -11.94
C MET A 486 -18.62 -9.78 -12.41
N SER A 487 -19.50 -10.72 -12.05
CA SER A 487 -19.46 -12.09 -12.54
C SER A 487 -19.62 -12.16 -14.06
N SER A 488 -19.28 -13.31 -14.64
CA SER A 488 -19.35 -13.53 -16.07
C SER A 488 -20.76 -13.86 -16.55
N MET A 489 -21.05 -13.60 -17.83
CA MET A 489 -22.35 -13.85 -18.44
C MET A 489 -22.26 -14.44 -19.85
N PRO A 490 -23.15 -15.40 -20.22
CA PRO A 490 -23.26 -15.89 -21.58
C PRO A 490 -23.70 -14.83 -22.60
N ILE A 491 -23.11 -14.87 -23.79
CA ILE A 491 -23.37 -14.00 -24.94
C ILE A 491 -23.76 -14.88 -26.11
N GLU A 492 -24.81 -14.50 -26.81
CA GLU A 492 -25.18 -15.11 -28.09
C GLU A 492 -24.06 -14.95 -29.13
N SER A 493 -23.62 -16.06 -29.75
CA SER A 493 -22.59 -16.08 -30.80
C SER A 493 -22.87 -17.15 -31.86
N GLY A 494 -23.59 -16.78 -32.93
CA GLY A 494 -23.89 -17.70 -34.04
C GLY A 494 -24.66 -18.93 -33.55
N ASP A 495 -24.11 -20.13 -33.76
CA ASP A 495 -24.71 -21.41 -33.36
C ASP A 495 -24.43 -21.82 -31.89
N GLY A 496 -23.90 -20.91 -31.06
CA GLY A 496 -23.57 -21.19 -29.66
C GLY A 496 -23.48 -19.94 -28.79
N PHE A 497 -22.74 -20.03 -27.68
CA PHE A 497 -22.50 -18.90 -26.78
C PHE A 497 -21.01 -18.72 -26.46
N CYS A 498 -20.62 -17.48 -26.15
CA CYS A 498 -19.34 -17.14 -25.53
C CYS A 498 -19.61 -16.53 -24.15
N VAL A 499 -18.60 -16.33 -23.30
CA VAL A 499 -18.77 -15.78 -21.96
C VAL A 499 -18.06 -14.44 -21.86
N TRP A 500 -18.78 -13.37 -21.53
CA TRP A 500 -18.16 -12.09 -21.14
C TRP A 500 -17.86 -12.15 -19.66
N SER A 501 -16.62 -11.91 -19.26
CA SER A 501 -16.29 -11.59 -17.88
C SER A 501 -15.81 -10.15 -17.80
N SER A 502 -16.10 -9.50 -16.67
CA SER A 502 -15.53 -8.18 -16.37
C SER A 502 -13.99 -8.21 -16.35
N SER A 503 -13.39 -9.36 -16.01
CA SER A 503 -11.94 -9.59 -16.06
C SER A 503 -11.37 -9.63 -17.49
N LEU A 504 -12.09 -10.19 -18.47
CA LEU A 504 -11.68 -10.15 -19.88
C LEU A 504 -11.80 -8.74 -20.47
N MET A 505 -12.84 -7.99 -20.11
CA MET A 505 -13.02 -6.61 -20.61
C MET A 505 -12.03 -5.61 -19.99
N LYS A 506 -11.40 -5.93 -18.85
CA LYS A 506 -10.30 -5.13 -18.27
C LYS A 506 -9.07 -5.03 -19.17
N GLN A 507 -8.86 -5.98 -20.09
CA GLN A 507 -7.71 -5.95 -21.01
C GLN A 507 -7.83 -4.89 -22.12
N GLU A 508 -9.03 -4.40 -22.44
CA GLU A 508 -9.25 -3.44 -23.54
C GLU A 508 -9.08 -1.95 -23.14
N THR A 509 -8.76 -1.62 -21.87
CA THR A 509 -8.57 -0.23 -21.43
C THR A 509 -7.34 -0.06 -20.52
N MET A 510 -6.30 0.61 -21.04
CA MET A 510 -5.05 0.93 -20.35
C MET A 510 -5.20 1.82 -19.09
N GLU A 511 -6.34 2.49 -18.89
CA GLU A 511 -6.53 3.46 -17.80
C GLU A 511 -7.33 2.92 -16.59
N ALA A 512 -8.28 2.00 -16.79
CA ALA A 512 -8.99 1.34 -15.68
C ALA A 512 -8.06 0.42 -14.87
N GLY A 513 -7.01 -0.13 -15.49
CA GLY A 513 -6.03 -1.00 -14.84
C GLY A 513 -5.06 -0.30 -13.88
N LYS A 514 -4.87 1.03 -13.97
CA LYS A 514 -3.82 1.73 -13.20
C LYS A 514 -4.31 2.53 -12.00
N LYS A 515 -5.60 2.89 -11.91
CA LYS A 515 -6.14 3.72 -10.80
C LYS A 515 -7.28 3.10 -10.00
N SER A 516 -8.04 2.13 -10.51
CA SER A 516 -9.23 1.60 -9.83
C SER A 516 -9.00 0.32 -8.99
N GLN A 517 -7.75 0.02 -8.59
CA GLN A 517 -7.42 -1.25 -7.91
C GLN A 517 -6.44 -1.13 -6.74
N GLN A 518 -6.29 0.04 -6.13
CA GLN A 518 -5.58 0.09 -4.85
C GLN A 518 -6.62 0.04 -3.74
N GLU A 519 -6.73 -1.11 -3.08
CA GLU A 519 -7.39 -1.24 -1.77
C GLU A 519 -6.96 -0.03 -0.92
N GLN A 520 -7.92 0.82 -0.58
CA GLN A 520 -7.69 1.95 0.30
C GLN A 520 -7.99 1.52 1.72
N PHE A 521 -7.05 1.84 2.61
CA PHE A 521 -7.11 1.55 4.03
C PHE A 521 -7.08 2.86 4.80
N TYR A 522 -7.85 2.90 5.87
CA TYR A 522 -8.03 4.08 6.67
C TYR A 522 -7.82 3.74 8.14
N LEU A 523 -6.97 4.52 8.81
CA LEU A 523 -6.91 4.54 10.28
C LEU A 523 -7.85 5.64 10.77
N LEU A 524 -8.71 5.30 11.73
CA LEU A 524 -9.74 6.19 12.26
C LEU A 524 -9.64 6.24 13.80
N THR A 525 -9.93 7.39 14.40
CA THR A 525 -9.96 7.58 15.87
C THR A 525 -10.89 8.74 16.24
N ASN A 526 -11.06 9.01 17.53
CA ASN A 526 -11.78 10.20 18.01
C ASN A 526 -11.14 11.49 17.49
N CYS A 527 -11.96 12.54 17.32
CA CYS A 527 -11.49 13.76 16.68
C CYS A 527 -10.36 14.46 17.46
N LYS A 528 -10.39 14.35 18.80
CA LYS A 528 -9.42 14.97 19.70
C LYS A 528 -8.04 14.30 19.60
N ASP A 529 -8.02 13.00 19.38
CA ASP A 529 -6.82 12.18 19.51
C ASP A 529 -6.07 12.03 18.18
N ARG A 530 -6.72 12.40 17.08
CA ARG A 530 -6.25 12.20 15.70
C ARG A 530 -4.80 12.62 15.45
N LYS A 531 -4.35 13.74 16.03
CA LYS A 531 -2.98 14.23 15.88
C LYS A 531 -1.99 13.29 16.56
N LEU A 532 -2.28 12.91 17.80
CA LEU A 532 -1.39 12.09 18.63
C LEU A 532 -1.36 10.65 18.13
N VAL A 533 -2.50 10.10 17.68
CA VAL A 533 -2.57 8.77 17.05
C VAL A 533 -1.75 8.71 15.78
N TYR A 534 -1.76 9.78 14.96
CA TYR A 534 -0.92 9.83 13.77
C TYR A 534 0.58 9.79 14.13
N LEU A 535 1.00 10.57 15.14
CA LEU A 535 2.40 10.61 15.60
C LEU A 535 2.84 9.26 16.20
N ALA A 536 1.97 8.61 16.97
CA ALA A 536 2.20 7.26 17.49
C ALA A 536 2.32 6.24 16.34
N LEU A 537 1.44 6.32 15.33
CA LEU A 537 1.50 5.45 14.16
C LEU A 537 2.85 5.51 13.46
N GLU A 538 3.40 6.71 13.22
CA GLU A 538 4.69 6.88 12.55
C GLU A 538 5.80 6.10 13.26
N LYS A 539 5.80 6.08 14.60
CA LYS A 539 6.81 5.37 15.39
C LYS A 539 6.51 3.88 15.52
N VAL A 540 5.25 3.47 15.65
CA VAL A 540 4.88 2.05 15.76
C VAL A 540 5.19 1.29 14.47
N LEU A 541 5.00 1.92 13.30
CA LEU A 541 5.30 1.29 12.00
C LEU A 541 6.76 0.78 11.92
N THR A 542 7.71 1.46 12.55
CA THR A 542 9.12 1.04 12.53
C THR A 542 9.37 -0.26 13.28
N LYS A 543 8.52 -0.60 14.26
CA LYS A 543 8.55 -1.90 14.96
C LYS A 543 8.05 -3.07 14.10
N PHE A 544 7.48 -2.76 12.93
CA PHE A 544 7.02 -3.73 11.93
C PHE A 544 7.86 -3.68 10.63
N ASP A 545 9.11 -3.18 10.71
CA ASP A 545 10.04 -3.02 9.58
C ASP A 545 9.47 -2.16 8.43
N ILE A 546 8.62 -1.20 8.79
CA ILE A 546 8.09 -0.19 7.87
C ILE A 546 8.79 1.12 8.20
N GLU A 547 9.66 1.56 7.29
CA GLU A 547 10.55 2.71 7.49
C GLU A 547 9.80 4.04 7.44
N GLN A 548 8.83 4.16 6.52
CA GLN A 548 8.14 5.43 6.30
C GLN A 548 6.76 5.22 5.66
N LEU A 549 5.81 6.08 6.05
CA LEU A 549 4.56 6.30 5.33
C LEU A 549 4.72 7.48 4.36
N ALA A 550 4.29 7.31 3.10
CA ALA A 550 4.39 8.32 2.06
C ALA A 550 3.67 9.61 2.45
N ARG A 551 4.25 10.77 2.10
CA ARG A 551 3.72 12.10 2.44
C ARG A 551 2.31 12.35 1.90
N ASP A 552 2.00 11.78 0.72
CA ASP A 552 0.72 11.95 0.04
C ASP A 552 -0.39 11.02 0.59
N SER A 553 -0.04 10.07 1.45
CA SER A 553 -1.02 9.36 2.28
C SER A 553 -1.79 10.46 3.00
N ALA A 554 -3.11 10.58 2.81
CA ALA A 554 -3.84 11.75 3.29
C ALA A 554 -3.79 11.85 4.82
N ILE A 555 -2.72 12.47 5.33
CA ILE A 555 -2.45 12.79 6.72
C ILE A 555 -3.58 13.71 7.08
N CYS A 556 -4.47 13.24 7.96
CA CYS A 556 -5.24 14.12 8.82
C CYS A 556 -5.73 15.38 8.09
N SER A 557 -6.34 15.28 6.89
CA SER A 557 -6.46 16.36 5.87
C SER A 557 -7.08 17.70 6.32
N LYS A 558 -7.52 17.78 7.58
CA LYS A 558 -8.05 18.96 8.26
C LYS A 558 -7.09 19.54 9.32
N VAL A 559 -5.91 18.95 9.53
CA VAL A 559 -4.84 19.46 10.38
C VAL A 559 -3.76 19.99 9.46
N PRO A 560 -3.47 21.30 9.50
CA PRO A 560 -2.40 21.88 8.71
C PRO A 560 -1.07 21.18 8.97
N TYR A 561 -0.33 20.90 7.90
CA TYR A 561 0.96 20.21 7.99
C TYR A 561 1.95 20.96 8.91
N GLU A 562 1.92 22.29 8.89
CA GLU A 562 2.70 23.15 9.79
C GLU A 562 2.41 22.88 11.28
N GLU A 563 1.14 22.65 11.63
CA GLU A 563 0.73 22.37 13.00
C GLU A 563 1.26 21.01 13.46
N MET A 564 1.22 20.01 12.57
CA MET A 564 1.82 18.70 12.83
C MET A 564 3.33 18.83 13.04
N ASN A 565 4.02 19.61 12.20
CA ASN A 565 5.46 19.83 12.33
C ASN A 565 5.84 20.58 13.61
N LYS A 566 5.05 21.58 14.04
CA LYS A 566 5.24 22.22 15.36
C LYS A 566 5.17 21.19 16.49
N THR A 567 4.22 20.26 16.42
CA THR A 567 4.07 19.20 17.43
C THR A 567 5.24 18.21 17.39
N ARG A 568 5.69 17.79 16.20
CA ARG A 568 6.89 16.95 16.04
C ARG A 568 8.13 17.61 16.62
N MET A 569 8.35 18.90 16.34
CA MET A 569 9.50 19.64 16.88
C MET A 569 9.47 19.74 18.41
N ARG A 570 8.29 19.99 18.99
CA ARG A 570 8.12 20.00 20.45
C ARG A 570 8.40 18.62 21.06
N LEU A 571 7.90 17.54 20.44
CA LEU A 571 8.19 16.18 20.89
C LEU A 571 9.67 15.81 20.76
N LEU A 572 10.33 16.28 19.70
CA LEU A 572 11.78 16.14 19.52
C LEU A 572 12.55 16.87 20.63
N GLU A 573 12.14 18.07 21.03
CA GLU A 573 12.72 18.81 22.17
C GLU A 573 12.52 18.07 23.51
N LEU A 574 11.42 17.33 23.64
CA LEU A 574 11.11 16.51 24.81
C LEU A 574 11.74 15.11 24.75
N GLY A 575 12.58 14.82 23.75
CA GLY A 575 13.32 13.56 23.61
C GLY A 575 12.52 12.37 23.05
N TYR A 576 11.28 12.58 22.59
CA TYR A 576 10.40 11.49 22.11
C TYR A 576 10.97 10.71 20.92
N TYR A 577 11.73 11.39 20.06
CA TYR A 577 12.30 10.83 18.82
C TYR A 577 13.77 10.41 18.93
N ASN A 578 14.38 10.45 20.12
CA ASN A 578 15.81 10.13 20.27
C ASN A 578 16.17 8.72 19.77
N ASP A 579 15.28 7.73 19.94
CA ASP A 579 15.43 6.36 19.44
C ASP A 579 14.94 6.17 17.99
N ALA A 580 14.52 7.24 17.32
CA ALA A 580 13.91 7.18 15.99
C ALA A 580 14.14 8.46 15.16
N LEU A 581 15.33 9.08 15.26
CA LEU A 581 15.65 10.34 14.59
C LEU A 581 15.51 10.26 13.05
N TYR A 582 15.68 9.07 12.47
CA TYR A 582 15.47 8.81 11.04
C TYR A 582 14.04 9.08 10.54
N LEU A 583 13.05 9.12 11.44
CA LEU A 583 11.66 9.48 11.12
C LEU A 583 11.47 10.99 10.86
N LEU A 584 12.48 11.83 11.16
CA LEU A 584 12.40 13.27 10.93
C LEU A 584 12.25 13.57 9.44
N GLN A 585 11.17 14.29 9.12
CA GLN A 585 10.89 14.81 7.78
C GLN A 585 11.88 15.94 7.42
N ASP A 586 12.11 16.17 6.13
CA ASP A 586 13.18 17.07 5.65
C ASP A 586 13.07 18.50 6.19
N GLU A 587 11.86 19.04 6.32
CA GLU A 587 11.64 20.39 6.89
C GLU A 587 12.06 20.48 8.36
N ASN A 588 11.90 19.40 9.13
CA ASN A 588 12.32 19.37 10.53
C ASN A 588 13.80 19.07 10.64
N PHE A 589 14.33 18.21 9.75
CA PHE A 589 15.76 17.88 9.68
C PHE A 589 16.61 19.09 9.29
N THR A 590 16.21 19.84 8.26
CA THR A 590 16.93 21.04 7.79
C THR A 590 17.01 22.13 8.85
N ARG A 591 16.05 22.20 9.79
CA ARG A 591 16.10 23.10 10.96
C ARG A 591 17.18 22.73 11.98
N LEU A 592 17.70 21.50 11.95
CA LEU A 592 18.83 21.07 12.78
C LEU A 592 20.17 21.51 12.19
N LEU A 593 20.20 21.90 10.91
CA LEU A 593 21.42 22.26 10.20
C LEU A 593 21.73 23.76 10.36
N ASN A 594 23.02 24.09 10.39
CA ASN A 594 23.46 25.46 10.28
C ASN A 594 23.25 25.97 8.84
N ALA A 595 22.16 26.69 8.60
CA ALA A 595 21.78 27.16 7.27
C ALA A 595 22.86 27.99 6.56
N LYS A 596 23.65 28.76 7.33
CA LYS A 596 24.75 29.57 6.77
C LYS A 596 25.86 28.66 6.24
N THR A 597 26.36 27.75 7.07
CA THR A 597 27.44 26.83 6.66
C THR A 597 26.97 25.87 5.57
N PHE A 598 25.73 25.38 5.63
CA PHE A 598 25.14 24.54 4.59
C PHE A 598 25.20 25.22 3.21
N LYS A 599 24.82 26.50 3.13
CA LYS A 599 24.88 27.26 1.89
C LYS A 599 26.31 27.49 1.40
N VAL A 600 27.24 27.81 2.31
CA VAL A 600 28.67 27.95 1.99
C VAL A 600 29.23 26.66 1.38
N VAL A 601 28.88 25.50 1.93
CA VAL A 601 29.29 24.20 1.39
C VAL A 601 28.75 23.98 -0.02
N ILE A 602 27.47 24.26 -0.27
CA ILE A 602 26.87 24.14 -1.62
C ILE A 602 27.57 25.06 -2.63
N ASP A 603 27.76 26.34 -2.27
CA ASP A 603 28.40 27.32 -3.15
C ASP A 603 29.86 26.93 -3.44
N LYS A 604 30.56 26.35 -2.47
CA LYS A 604 31.95 25.88 -2.62
C LYS A 604 32.07 24.73 -3.61
N TYR A 605 31.14 23.77 -3.61
CA TYR A 605 31.23 22.57 -4.45
C TYR A 605 30.36 22.62 -5.71
N ARG A 606 29.79 23.78 -6.05
CA ARG A 606 28.91 23.97 -7.23
C ARG A 606 29.51 23.52 -8.57
N SER A 607 30.84 23.55 -8.69
CA SER A 607 31.60 23.17 -9.89
C SER A 607 32.08 21.73 -9.87
N PHE A 608 31.82 20.98 -8.80
CA PHE A 608 32.21 19.58 -8.70
C PHE A 608 31.39 18.72 -9.68
N LEU A 609 32.09 17.94 -10.49
CA LEU A 609 31.51 16.98 -11.42
C LEU A 609 32.26 15.65 -11.32
N GLY A 610 31.82 14.80 -10.40
CA GLY A 610 32.42 13.49 -10.14
C GLY A 610 32.01 12.42 -11.14
N ALA A 611 32.41 11.18 -10.85
CA ALA A 611 31.99 10.00 -11.60
C ALA A 611 30.46 9.88 -11.68
N ASP A 612 29.94 9.25 -12.74
CA ASP A 612 28.51 9.06 -13.00
C ASP A 612 27.70 10.37 -13.03
N SER A 613 28.33 11.47 -13.47
CA SER A 613 27.72 12.82 -13.44
C SER A 613 27.28 13.28 -12.05
N CYS A 614 27.99 12.83 -11.00
CA CYS A 614 27.72 13.23 -9.62
C CYS A 614 27.99 14.74 -9.44
N GLN A 615 26.93 15.49 -9.18
CA GLN A 615 26.98 16.92 -8.83
C GLN A 615 26.60 17.11 -7.37
N ILE A 616 27.18 18.13 -6.74
CA ILE A 616 26.81 18.51 -5.37
C ILE A 616 25.70 19.55 -5.43
N THR A 617 24.49 19.14 -5.05
CA THR A 617 23.29 19.96 -4.98
C THR A 617 22.77 20.02 -3.54
N GLU A 618 21.82 20.92 -3.26
CA GLU A 618 21.15 20.95 -1.95
C GLU A 618 20.52 19.58 -1.63
N GLU A 619 19.93 18.93 -2.63
CA GLU A 619 19.34 17.60 -2.49
C GLU A 619 20.39 16.53 -2.16
N SER A 620 21.53 16.49 -2.88
CA SER A 620 22.56 15.48 -2.64
C SER A 620 23.23 15.64 -1.28
N LEU A 621 23.49 16.89 -0.85
CA LEU A 621 24.05 17.18 0.47
C LEU A 621 23.05 16.83 1.58
N ASN A 622 21.77 17.19 1.41
CA ASN A 622 20.72 16.84 2.37
C ASN A 622 20.58 15.32 2.50
N ASN A 623 20.56 14.59 1.37
CA ASN A 623 20.51 13.13 1.36
C ASN A 623 21.73 12.51 2.06
N PHE A 624 22.93 13.05 1.84
CA PHE A 624 24.14 12.59 2.53
C PHE A 624 24.04 12.79 4.05
N LEU A 625 23.67 13.99 4.50
CA LEU A 625 23.56 14.32 5.93
C LEU A 625 22.43 13.55 6.63
N ARG A 626 21.35 13.20 5.91
CA ARG A 626 20.26 12.37 6.47
C ARG A 626 20.72 10.98 6.87
N GLN A 627 21.78 10.44 6.28
CA GLN A 627 22.30 9.11 6.65
C GLN A 627 22.81 9.07 8.09
N PHE A 628 23.18 10.22 8.67
CA PHE A 628 23.60 10.32 10.08
C PHE A 628 22.41 10.19 11.05
N LEU A 629 21.16 10.25 10.58
CA LEU A 629 19.97 10.00 11.42
C LEU A 629 19.80 8.52 11.79
N TRP A 630 20.56 7.62 11.18
CA TRP A 630 20.58 6.19 11.50
C TRP A 630 21.47 5.85 12.70
N LEU A 631 22.26 6.82 13.19
CA LEU A 631 23.16 6.61 14.30
C LEU A 631 22.40 6.60 15.63
N ASP A 632 22.82 5.73 16.55
CA ASP A 632 22.25 5.63 17.89
C ASP A 632 22.81 6.76 18.77
N MET A 633 22.15 7.92 18.73
CA MET A 633 22.52 9.12 19.50
C MET A 633 21.31 10.01 19.76
N ASP A 634 21.44 10.91 20.73
CA ASP A 634 20.40 11.89 21.00
C ASP A 634 20.46 13.09 20.03
N LYS A 635 19.43 13.95 20.09
CA LYS A 635 19.35 15.18 19.29
C LYS A 635 20.55 16.11 19.52
N LYS A 636 21.03 16.24 20.75
CA LYS A 636 22.07 17.22 21.10
C LYS A 636 23.38 16.82 20.43
N ASP A 637 23.76 15.55 20.56
CA ASP A 637 24.95 15.00 19.92
C ASP A 637 24.82 15.01 18.39
N LEU A 638 23.64 14.70 17.85
CA LEU A 638 23.39 14.79 16.41
C LEU A 638 23.61 16.20 15.86
N VAL A 639 23.10 17.24 16.53
CA VAL A 639 23.29 18.63 16.09
C VAL A 639 24.78 19.01 16.13
N VAL A 640 25.49 18.63 17.19
CA VAL A 640 26.94 18.87 17.32
C VAL A 640 27.71 18.15 16.22
N LEU A 641 27.35 16.91 15.91
CA LEU A 641 27.93 16.10 14.84
C LEU A 641 27.70 16.74 13.47
N LEU A 642 26.44 17.06 13.12
CA LEU A 642 26.09 17.63 11.82
C LEU A 642 26.75 18.99 11.58
N ASP A 643 26.82 19.86 12.59
CA ASP A 643 27.56 21.12 12.53
C ASP A 643 29.06 20.86 12.31
N GLY A 644 29.63 19.86 12.97
CA GLY A 644 31.03 19.46 12.80
C GLY A 644 31.32 18.89 11.40
N ILE A 645 30.41 18.10 10.83
CA ILE A 645 30.51 17.59 9.45
C ILE A 645 30.44 18.73 8.43
N LEU A 646 29.53 19.68 8.64
CA LEU A 646 29.40 20.86 7.76
C LEU A 646 30.66 21.74 7.83
N LYS A 647 31.23 21.97 9.02
CA LYS A 647 32.50 22.68 9.18
C LYS A 647 33.66 21.98 8.52
N LEU A 648 33.71 20.65 8.62
CA LEU A 648 34.73 19.84 7.96
C LEU A 648 34.67 19.99 6.43
N LEU A 649 33.47 19.98 5.85
CA LEU A 649 33.25 20.27 4.42
C LEU A 649 33.62 21.73 4.06
N GLU A 650 33.25 22.69 4.91
CA GLU A 650 33.62 24.10 4.74
C GLU A 650 35.15 24.30 4.77
N SER A 651 35.88 23.59 5.64
CA SER A 651 37.34 23.70 5.78
C SER A 651 38.14 22.82 4.81
N ALA A 652 37.49 21.88 4.13
CA ALA A 652 38.16 20.94 3.22
C ALA A 652 38.99 21.65 2.15
N TYR A 653 40.10 21.04 1.72
CA TYR A 653 40.90 21.59 0.63
C TYR A 653 40.27 21.19 -0.70
N TYR A 654 39.57 22.13 -1.34
CA TYR A 654 38.90 21.92 -2.63
C TYR A 654 39.66 22.64 -3.75
N LEU A 655 40.00 21.91 -4.81
CA LEU A 655 40.63 22.44 -6.01
C LEU A 655 39.65 22.34 -7.18
N ASP A 656 38.90 23.41 -7.42
CA ASP A 656 38.17 23.61 -8.67
C ASP A 656 39.13 23.90 -9.83
N ARG A 657 38.58 24.05 -11.04
CA ARG A 657 39.40 24.25 -12.25
C ARG A 657 40.26 25.52 -12.18
N GLU A 658 39.70 26.63 -11.68
CA GLU A 658 40.41 27.91 -11.61
C GLU A 658 41.49 27.90 -10.52
N SER A 659 41.16 27.39 -9.34
CA SER A 659 42.09 27.23 -8.22
C SER A 659 43.20 26.24 -8.55
N PHE A 660 42.89 25.16 -9.28
CA PHE A 660 43.89 24.21 -9.75
C PHE A 660 44.95 24.90 -10.61
N ALA A 661 44.55 25.67 -11.63
CA ALA A 661 45.48 26.40 -12.48
C ALA A 661 46.34 27.39 -11.68
N ALA A 662 45.75 28.09 -10.71
CA ALA A 662 46.48 29.02 -9.84
C ALA A 662 47.53 28.32 -8.96
N GLN A 663 47.22 27.15 -8.39
CA GLN A 663 48.19 26.42 -7.57
C GLN A 663 49.30 25.79 -8.41
N VAL A 664 49.00 25.26 -9.61
CA VAL A 664 50.04 24.79 -10.54
C VAL A 664 50.95 25.95 -10.96
N GLY A 665 50.40 27.15 -11.17
CA GLY A 665 51.18 28.36 -11.44
C GLY A 665 52.22 28.65 -10.35
N LYS A 666 51.84 28.58 -9.06
CA LYS A 666 52.78 28.74 -7.93
C LYS A 666 53.87 27.67 -7.93
N LEU A 667 53.50 26.42 -8.22
CA LEU A 667 54.45 25.31 -8.31
C LEU A 667 55.49 25.55 -9.43
N ILE A 668 55.06 26.13 -10.56
CA ILE A 668 55.95 26.51 -11.67
C ILE A 668 56.82 27.72 -11.33
N GLU A 669 56.32 28.68 -10.55
CA GLU A 669 57.14 29.77 -10.01
C GLU A 669 58.24 29.23 -9.09
N GLU A 670 57.91 28.31 -8.18
CA GLU A 670 58.90 27.63 -7.33
C GLU A 670 59.92 26.82 -8.14
N LEU A 671 59.45 26.11 -9.18
CA LEU A 671 60.33 25.39 -10.11
C LEU A 671 61.28 26.34 -10.86
N SER A 672 60.82 27.57 -11.18
CA SER A 672 61.62 28.58 -11.88
C SER A 672 62.73 29.19 -11.02
N ILE A 673 62.65 29.08 -9.69
CA ILE A 673 63.70 29.53 -8.75
C ILE A 673 64.92 28.59 -8.80
N LEU A 674 64.72 27.32 -9.15
CA LEU A 674 65.81 26.34 -9.23
C LEU A 674 66.80 26.70 -10.35
N GLN A 675 68.10 26.62 -10.04
CA GLN A 675 69.20 27.01 -10.93
C GLN A 675 69.54 25.92 -11.98
N TYR A 676 68.54 25.47 -12.73
CA TYR A 676 68.72 24.58 -13.90
C TYR A 676 68.56 25.36 -15.21
N SER A 677 69.19 24.90 -16.31
CA SER A 677 69.05 25.55 -17.62
C SER A 677 67.62 25.45 -18.13
N ASP A 678 67.20 24.27 -18.59
CA ASP A 678 65.82 23.97 -18.99
C ASP A 678 65.16 22.98 -18.01
N LYS A 679 63.85 23.12 -17.80
CA LYS A 679 63.04 22.29 -16.89
C LYS A 679 61.98 21.56 -17.70
N HIS A 680 62.17 20.26 -17.91
CA HIS A 680 61.29 19.41 -18.71
C HIS A 680 60.21 18.80 -17.82
N ILE A 681 58.96 19.22 -17.96
CA ILE A 681 57.82 18.72 -17.17
C ILE A 681 57.16 17.56 -17.90
N VAL A 682 56.97 16.45 -17.17
CA VAL A 682 56.24 15.25 -17.58
C VAL A 682 55.25 14.85 -16.49
N THR A 683 54.13 14.24 -16.87
CA THR A 683 53.17 13.68 -15.89
C THR A 683 53.66 12.35 -15.34
N LEU A 684 53.43 12.11 -14.06
CA LEU A 684 53.73 10.83 -13.41
C LEU A 684 52.61 9.81 -13.71
N GLY A 685 52.95 8.64 -14.27
CA GLY A 685 52.00 7.54 -14.54
C GLY A 685 51.55 7.35 -15.99
N GLY A 686 50.60 6.45 -16.21
CA GLY A 686 50.14 5.98 -17.52
C GLY A 686 48.99 6.79 -18.15
N LEU A 687 48.47 6.34 -19.30
CA LEU A 687 47.35 6.98 -20.02
C LEU A 687 46.05 7.13 -19.19
N PHE A 688 45.87 6.28 -18.18
CA PHE A 688 44.66 6.21 -17.34
C PHE A 688 44.84 6.80 -15.93
N ASP A 689 45.97 7.43 -15.66
CA ASP A 689 46.22 8.08 -14.36
C ASP A 689 45.73 9.54 -14.36
N SER A 690 45.33 10.02 -13.17
CA SER A 690 44.71 11.34 -13.00
C SER A 690 45.60 12.49 -13.51
N ALA A 691 46.92 12.33 -13.43
CA ALA A 691 47.89 13.32 -13.89
C ALA A 691 47.79 13.66 -15.39
N LYS A 692 47.43 12.72 -16.28
CA LYS A 692 47.33 13.00 -17.73
C LYS A 692 46.08 13.79 -18.12
N HIS A 693 44.98 13.65 -17.39
CA HIS A 693 43.80 14.50 -17.57
C HIS A 693 44.09 15.98 -17.28
N LEU A 694 45.15 16.25 -16.51
CA LEU A 694 45.57 17.59 -16.12
C LEU A 694 46.41 18.29 -17.20
N MET A 695 46.88 17.56 -18.23
CA MET A 695 47.62 18.16 -19.35
C MET A 695 46.82 19.21 -20.12
N TYR A 696 45.50 19.06 -20.19
CA TYR A 696 44.61 20.05 -20.81
C TYR A 696 44.66 21.42 -20.11
N TYR A 697 45.00 21.45 -18.81
CA TYR A 697 45.10 22.69 -18.04
C TYR A 697 46.48 23.35 -18.15
N PHE A 698 47.52 22.64 -18.59
CA PHE A 698 48.85 23.23 -18.77
C PHE A 698 48.88 24.29 -19.88
N ASN A 699 48.02 24.17 -20.90
CA ASN A 699 47.87 25.17 -21.96
C ASN A 699 47.37 26.53 -21.43
N ASP A 700 46.67 26.54 -20.30
CA ASP A 700 46.11 27.75 -19.68
C ASP A 700 47.12 28.46 -18.76
N ILE A 701 48.30 27.86 -18.52
CA ILE A 701 49.32 28.41 -17.63
C ILE A 701 50.24 29.38 -18.38
N LYS A 702 50.32 30.62 -17.89
CA LYS A 702 51.22 31.65 -18.40
C LYS A 702 52.37 31.87 -17.42
N GLY A 703 53.61 31.70 -17.89
CA GLY A 703 54.81 32.00 -17.12
C GLY A 703 55.59 30.76 -16.67
N GLY A 704 56.89 30.95 -16.48
CA GLY A 704 57.87 29.90 -16.21
C GLY A 704 59.15 30.21 -16.98
N LYS A 705 60.28 30.39 -16.28
CA LYS A 705 61.56 30.72 -16.93
C LYS A 705 62.25 29.43 -17.36
N ASN A 706 62.35 29.20 -18.66
CA ASN A 706 62.92 27.98 -19.26
C ASN A 706 62.18 26.69 -18.84
N VAL A 707 60.85 26.72 -18.87
CA VAL A 707 59.99 25.55 -18.57
C VAL A 707 59.43 24.99 -19.87
N ILE A 708 59.62 23.69 -20.10
CA ILE A 708 59.23 22.97 -21.31
C ILE A 708 58.28 21.84 -20.90
N PHE A 709 57.11 21.77 -21.52
CA PHE A 709 56.16 20.67 -21.31
C PHE A 709 56.38 19.59 -22.37
N ASP A 710 56.90 18.44 -21.96
CA ASP A 710 57.14 17.31 -22.86
C ASP A 710 55.92 16.38 -22.89
N GLY A 711 55.54 15.94 -24.10
CA GLY A 711 54.38 15.05 -24.30
C GLY A 711 54.60 13.60 -23.84
N SER A 712 55.86 13.17 -23.67
CA SER A 712 56.20 11.85 -23.14
C SER A 712 57.54 11.88 -22.40
N LEU A 713 57.75 10.87 -21.55
CA LEU A 713 59.01 10.69 -20.84
C LEU A 713 60.18 10.45 -21.80
N GLU A 714 59.99 9.72 -22.91
CA GLU A 714 61.07 9.52 -23.89
C GLU A 714 61.45 10.81 -24.62
N SER A 715 60.48 11.68 -24.92
CA SER A 715 60.74 13.01 -25.50
C SER A 715 61.58 13.85 -24.55
N ALA A 716 61.16 13.93 -23.29
CA ALA A 716 61.87 14.68 -22.27
C ALA A 716 63.31 14.17 -22.13
N LEU A 717 63.48 12.86 -21.95
CA LEU A 717 64.80 12.24 -21.84
C LEU A 717 65.67 12.44 -23.07
N LYS A 718 65.13 12.52 -24.29
CA LYS A 718 65.93 12.83 -25.49
C LYS A 718 66.46 14.26 -25.47
N ASN A 719 65.64 15.20 -24.99
CA ASN A 719 65.92 16.65 -25.04
C ASN A 719 66.76 17.15 -23.85
N THR A 720 66.76 16.44 -22.71
CA THR A 720 67.46 16.87 -21.49
C THR A 720 68.99 16.70 -21.59
N THR A 721 69.75 17.71 -21.15
CA THR A 721 71.22 17.71 -20.98
C THR A 721 71.62 17.69 -19.49
N GLU A 722 72.91 17.61 -19.16
CA GLU A 722 73.39 17.45 -17.77
C GLU A 722 73.06 18.64 -16.83
N ASN A 723 72.82 19.84 -17.38
CA ASN A 723 72.46 21.04 -16.61
C ASN A 723 70.94 21.28 -16.49
N ASP A 724 70.14 20.44 -17.15
CA ASP A 724 68.68 20.51 -17.14
C ASP A 724 68.09 19.67 -16.01
N CYS A 725 66.79 19.83 -15.73
CA CYS A 725 66.07 18.95 -14.81
C CYS A 725 64.84 18.32 -15.46
N LEU A 726 64.56 17.08 -15.05
CA LEU A 726 63.34 16.37 -15.41
C LEU A 726 62.35 16.43 -14.24
N CYS A 727 61.23 17.13 -14.45
CA CYS A 727 60.20 17.37 -13.46
C CYS A 727 59.00 16.44 -13.68
N PHE A 728 58.73 15.54 -12.74
CA PHE A 728 57.52 14.72 -12.73
C PHE A 728 56.42 15.39 -11.92
N PHE A 729 55.27 15.62 -12.54
CA PHE A 729 54.10 16.24 -11.91
C PHE A 729 53.00 15.22 -11.58
N ASP A 730 52.40 15.34 -10.39
CA ASP A 730 51.24 14.56 -9.95
C ASP A 730 50.28 15.42 -9.07
N ASP A 731 49.00 15.03 -8.99
CA ASP A 731 47.99 15.77 -8.23
C ASP A 731 48.17 15.67 -6.71
N GLY A 732 48.71 14.56 -6.21
CA GLY A 732 49.24 14.48 -4.87
C GLY A 732 49.69 13.10 -4.40
N ALA A 733 50.64 13.08 -3.46
CA ALA A 733 51.17 11.86 -2.87
C ALA A 733 51.15 11.91 -1.34
N TYR A 734 50.54 10.89 -0.72
CA TYR A 734 50.47 10.77 0.74
C TYR A 734 51.45 9.73 1.32
N SER A 735 51.48 8.51 0.78
CA SER A 735 52.37 7.44 1.28
C SER A 735 53.69 7.34 0.50
N GLY A 736 53.76 7.94 -0.69
CA GLY A 736 54.90 7.82 -1.61
C GLY A 736 55.02 6.48 -2.33
N LYS A 737 54.22 5.47 -1.99
CA LYS A 737 54.34 4.11 -2.55
C LYS A 737 54.13 4.03 -4.06
N GLN A 738 53.20 4.83 -4.59
CA GLN A 738 52.87 4.83 -6.02
C GLN A 738 54.02 5.41 -6.86
N VAL A 739 54.58 6.56 -6.47
CA VAL A 739 55.75 7.13 -7.18
C VAL A 739 56.93 6.16 -7.17
N ILE A 740 57.20 5.49 -6.03
CA ILE A 740 58.26 4.49 -5.96
C ILE A 740 57.98 3.33 -6.92
N SER A 741 56.75 2.82 -6.96
CA SER A 741 56.35 1.74 -7.89
C SER A 741 56.54 2.13 -9.35
N ILE A 742 56.17 3.35 -9.73
CA ILE A 742 56.33 3.88 -11.09
C ILE A 742 57.82 3.90 -11.48
N PHE A 743 58.70 4.38 -10.61
CA PHE A 743 60.15 4.33 -10.88
C PHE A 743 60.71 2.90 -10.89
N GLN A 744 60.21 2.00 -10.03
CA GLN A 744 60.57 0.59 -10.08
C GLN A 744 60.18 -0.06 -11.41
N GLU A 745 59.02 0.29 -11.98
CA GLU A 745 58.57 -0.12 -13.31
C GLU A 745 59.47 0.41 -14.42
N LEU A 746 59.75 1.72 -14.44
CA LEU A 746 60.65 2.35 -15.42
C LEU A 746 62.04 1.68 -15.42
N MET A 747 62.50 1.23 -14.25
CA MET A 747 63.80 0.59 -14.07
C MET A 747 63.79 -0.93 -14.33
N GLY A 748 62.63 -1.55 -14.57
CA GLY A 748 62.50 -2.98 -14.87
C GLY A 748 62.56 -3.89 -13.64
N VAL A 749 62.21 -3.39 -12.45
CA VAL A 749 62.14 -4.21 -11.23
C VAL A 749 61.01 -5.25 -11.38
N PRO A 750 61.22 -6.54 -11.06
CA PRO A 750 60.19 -7.57 -11.13
C PRO A 750 58.98 -7.24 -10.25
N VAL A 751 57.77 -7.62 -10.69
CA VAL A 751 56.48 -7.29 -10.02
C VAL A 751 56.46 -7.70 -8.54
N ASP A 752 57.09 -8.83 -8.19
CA ASP A 752 57.12 -9.37 -6.83
C ASP A 752 58.00 -8.57 -5.86
N GLU A 753 58.90 -7.75 -6.41
CA GLU A 753 59.83 -6.89 -5.67
C GLU A 753 59.36 -5.41 -5.63
N ARG A 754 58.25 -5.09 -6.31
CA ARG A 754 57.69 -3.73 -6.36
C ARG A 754 56.91 -3.39 -5.10
N THR A 755 56.88 -2.09 -4.80
CA THR A 755 56.15 -1.52 -3.66
C THR A 755 54.63 -1.65 -3.85
N THR A 756 54.17 -1.67 -5.09
CA THR A 756 52.80 -2.00 -5.47
C THR A 756 52.81 -2.91 -6.71
N ASN A 757 51.79 -3.76 -6.87
CA ASN A 757 51.65 -4.60 -8.07
C ASN A 757 50.61 -4.03 -9.05
N GLU A 758 50.42 -2.71 -9.04
CA GLU A 758 49.71 -2.00 -10.11
C GLU A 758 50.70 -1.77 -11.27
N HIS A 759 50.24 -1.79 -12.52
CA HIS A 759 51.05 -1.45 -13.69
C HIS A 759 50.63 -0.06 -14.17
N HIS A 760 51.56 0.88 -14.13
CA HIS A 760 51.37 2.28 -14.47
C HIS A 760 52.12 2.67 -15.76
N VAL A 761 53.35 2.17 -15.93
CA VAL A 761 54.24 2.58 -17.03
C VAL A 761 55.10 1.40 -17.53
N ASP A 762 55.53 1.48 -18.79
CA ASP A 762 56.39 0.47 -19.38
C ASP A 762 57.87 0.70 -19.04
N GLU A 763 58.65 -0.37 -19.04
CA GLU A 763 60.09 -0.36 -18.75
C GLU A 763 60.87 0.48 -19.79
N LEU A 764 61.81 1.30 -19.32
CA LEU A 764 62.63 2.12 -20.20
C LEU A 764 63.74 1.30 -20.88
N ALA A 765 64.14 1.71 -22.08
CA ALA A 765 65.34 1.21 -22.73
C ALA A 765 66.59 1.47 -21.86
N GLN A 766 67.60 0.59 -21.95
CA GLN A 766 68.80 0.64 -21.10
C GLN A 766 69.54 1.99 -21.15
N GLU A 767 69.58 2.65 -22.31
CA GLU A 767 70.17 3.98 -22.48
C GLU A 767 69.44 5.05 -21.63
N ASN A 768 68.11 5.01 -21.61
CA ASN A 768 67.27 5.93 -20.85
C ASN A 768 67.36 5.68 -19.34
N LYS A 769 67.53 4.42 -18.91
CA LYS A 769 67.76 4.08 -17.49
C LYS A 769 69.05 4.71 -16.98
N GLU A 770 70.14 4.63 -17.74
CA GLU A 770 71.41 5.25 -17.36
C GLU A 770 71.33 6.79 -17.40
N LYS A 771 70.51 7.35 -18.28
CA LYS A 771 70.27 8.80 -18.35
C LYS A 771 69.49 9.32 -17.14
N ILE A 772 68.43 8.62 -16.72
CA ILE A 772 67.64 8.97 -15.52
C ILE A 772 68.49 9.02 -14.25
N LYS A 773 69.46 8.11 -14.10
CA LYS A 773 70.37 8.09 -12.93
C LYS A 773 71.27 9.31 -12.82
N LYS A 774 71.55 9.99 -13.94
CA LYS A 774 72.51 11.12 -14.02
C LYS A 774 71.84 12.49 -14.03
N ILE A 775 70.57 12.57 -14.42
CA ILE A 775 69.79 13.81 -14.50
C ILE A 775 69.29 14.25 -13.11
N ASN A 776 69.10 15.56 -12.94
CA ASN A 776 68.40 16.12 -11.77
C ASN A 776 66.89 15.88 -11.88
N ILE A 777 66.30 15.17 -10.92
CA ILE A 777 64.86 14.88 -10.88
C ILE A 777 64.15 15.81 -9.91
N VAL A 778 63.06 16.41 -10.36
CA VAL A 778 62.14 17.17 -9.51
C VAL A 778 60.80 16.43 -9.45
N LEU A 779 60.31 16.11 -8.26
CA LEU A 779 58.95 15.58 -8.06
C LEU A 779 58.06 16.74 -7.58
N ALA A 780 57.06 17.10 -8.37
CA ALA A 780 56.21 18.26 -8.15
C ALA A 780 54.77 17.82 -7.85
N TYR A 781 54.24 18.20 -6.69
CA TYR A 781 52.91 17.79 -6.23
C TYR A 781 52.04 18.99 -5.85
N LEU A 782 50.73 18.94 -6.10
CA LEU A 782 49.83 19.94 -5.51
C LEU A 782 49.60 19.68 -4.02
N CYS A 783 49.41 18.42 -3.64
CA CYS A 783 49.23 18.02 -2.25
C CYS A 783 50.26 16.93 -1.89
N PHE A 784 51.06 17.14 -0.85
CA PHE A 784 52.13 16.21 -0.49
C PHE A 784 52.26 16.02 1.01
N ASN A 785 52.45 14.78 1.45
CA ASN A 785 52.80 14.49 2.84
C ASN A 785 54.32 14.56 3.03
N LYS A 786 54.81 15.65 3.62
CA LYS A 786 56.25 15.89 3.84
C LYS A 786 56.93 14.78 4.65
N GLN A 787 56.20 14.08 5.53
CA GLN A 787 56.75 12.94 6.29
C GLN A 787 57.19 11.77 5.40
N SER A 788 56.66 11.66 4.17
CA SER A 788 57.01 10.61 3.21
C SER A 788 58.25 10.92 2.36
N GLU A 789 58.75 12.17 2.38
CA GLU A 789 59.87 12.64 1.56
C GLU A 789 61.12 11.78 1.73
N ARG A 790 61.49 11.50 2.98
CA ARG A 790 62.69 10.71 3.31
C ARG A 790 62.60 9.30 2.73
N TYR A 791 61.43 8.66 2.89
CA TYR A 791 61.19 7.31 2.38
C TYR A 791 61.30 7.26 0.85
N ILE A 792 60.68 8.22 0.15
CA ILE A 792 60.75 8.31 -1.33
C ILE A 792 62.21 8.48 -1.79
N LYS A 793 62.96 9.41 -1.18
CA LYS A 793 64.37 9.64 -1.53
C LYS A 793 65.24 8.42 -1.28
N GLU A 794 65.04 7.71 -0.17
CA GLU A 794 65.81 6.50 0.17
C GLU A 794 65.53 5.35 -0.81
N GLU A 795 64.27 5.12 -1.21
CA GLU A 795 63.92 4.06 -2.16
C GLU A 795 64.38 4.38 -3.59
N LEU A 796 64.24 5.63 -4.05
CA LEU A 796 64.75 6.03 -5.37
C LEU A 796 66.29 5.98 -5.42
N LYS A 797 66.97 6.28 -4.31
CA LYS A 797 68.42 6.09 -4.20
C LYS A 797 68.85 4.63 -4.38
N ARG A 798 68.05 3.66 -3.91
CA ARG A 798 68.31 2.23 -4.16
C ARG A 798 68.22 1.84 -5.63
N LEU A 799 67.47 2.60 -6.43
CA LEU A 799 67.39 2.45 -7.89
C LEU A 799 68.55 3.15 -8.63
N GLY A 800 69.45 3.82 -7.90
CA GLY A 800 70.57 4.59 -8.45
C GLY A 800 70.23 6.04 -8.82
N ILE A 801 69.11 6.57 -8.32
CA ILE A 801 68.66 7.94 -8.57
C ILE A 801 68.95 8.78 -7.33
N GLU A 802 69.99 9.62 -7.35
CA GLU A 802 70.43 10.35 -6.16
C GLU A 802 70.00 11.82 -6.14
N ASN A 803 69.87 12.46 -7.31
CA ASN A 803 69.63 13.90 -7.43
C ASN A 803 68.12 14.21 -7.44
N ILE A 804 67.46 14.18 -6.28
CA ILE A 804 66.00 14.34 -6.16
C ILE A 804 65.63 15.57 -5.34
N THR A 805 64.85 16.46 -5.94
CA THR A 805 64.18 17.60 -5.28
C THR A 805 62.67 17.37 -5.26
N ILE A 806 61.99 17.67 -4.15
CA ILE A 806 60.52 17.59 -4.07
C ILE A 806 59.97 19.00 -3.86
N LEU A 807 59.03 19.40 -4.70
CA LEU A 807 58.28 20.66 -4.58
C LEU A 807 56.80 20.34 -4.35
N PHE A 808 56.15 21.12 -3.49
CA PHE A 808 54.72 20.95 -3.28
C PHE A 808 54.04 22.21 -2.77
N VAL A 809 52.76 22.35 -3.08
CA VAL A 809 51.98 23.55 -2.69
C VAL A 809 51.33 23.39 -1.32
N LYS A 810 50.73 22.22 -1.05
CA LYS A 810 50.00 21.95 0.21
C LYS A 810 50.63 20.78 0.97
N ASP A 811 51.07 21.06 2.21
CA ASP A 811 51.52 20.02 3.15
C ASP A 811 50.31 19.26 3.74
N LEU A 812 50.36 17.93 3.70
CA LEU A 812 49.36 17.01 4.26
C LEU A 812 49.85 16.31 5.55
N SER A 813 50.96 16.75 6.13
CA SER A 813 51.55 16.11 7.33
C SER A 813 50.69 16.27 8.59
N GLU A 814 49.92 17.35 8.68
CA GLU A 814 49.01 17.63 9.79
C GLU A 814 47.67 16.94 9.58
N LYS A 815 47.24 16.13 10.55
CA LYS A 815 45.93 15.47 10.50
C LYS A 815 44.85 16.41 11.00
N ILE A 816 43.67 16.35 10.38
CA ILE A 816 42.56 17.24 10.73
C ILE A 816 42.11 17.05 12.19
N PHE A 817 42.25 15.85 12.77
CA PHE A 817 41.83 15.58 14.15
C PHE A 817 42.96 15.68 15.19
N ASP A 818 44.16 16.13 14.83
CA ASP A 818 45.25 16.39 15.78
C ASP A 818 45.05 17.73 16.54
N ASN A 819 45.85 18.01 17.58
CA ASN A 819 45.47 18.85 18.73
C ASN A 819 45.37 20.39 18.54
N ASP A 820 45.44 20.93 17.32
CA ASP A 820 45.36 22.40 17.08
C ASP A 820 44.48 22.78 15.88
N SER A 821 43.57 21.91 15.41
CA SER A 821 42.74 22.23 14.24
C SER A 821 41.74 23.36 14.56
N SER A 822 41.75 24.45 13.78
CA SER A 822 40.78 25.55 13.86
C SER A 822 39.39 25.21 13.28
N VAL A 823 39.19 23.96 12.85
CA VAL A 823 37.97 23.50 12.14
C VAL A 823 36.78 23.34 13.09
N PHE A 824 37.00 22.78 14.27
CA PHE A 824 35.92 22.44 15.21
C PHE A 824 35.74 23.51 16.28
N SER A 825 34.51 23.67 16.79
CA SER A 825 34.21 24.65 17.85
C SER A 825 34.95 24.36 19.16
N ASN A 826 35.10 23.07 19.48
CA ASN A 826 35.71 22.60 20.72
C ASN A 826 36.19 21.15 20.56
N ASN A 827 36.95 20.65 21.55
CA ASN A 827 37.50 19.30 21.51
C ASN A 827 36.43 18.21 21.59
N GLU A 828 35.29 18.47 22.23
CA GLU A 828 34.17 17.53 22.33
C GLU A 828 33.55 17.24 20.95
N GLN A 829 33.27 18.29 20.16
CA GLN A 829 32.78 18.16 18.79
C GLN A 829 33.80 17.41 17.91
N LYS A 830 35.10 17.72 18.06
CA LYS A 830 36.17 17.04 17.31
C LYS A 830 36.16 15.53 17.57
N GLU A 831 36.18 15.12 18.84
CA GLU A 831 36.19 13.69 19.20
C GLU A 831 34.90 12.98 18.80
N LEU A 832 33.75 13.66 18.89
CA LEU A 832 32.47 13.13 18.43
C LEU A 832 32.47 12.86 16.91
N VAL A 833 32.88 13.85 16.11
CA VAL A 833 32.98 13.74 14.65
C VAL A 833 33.97 12.64 14.25
N LYS A 834 35.14 12.61 14.89
CA LYS A 834 36.18 11.60 14.67
C LYS A 834 35.66 10.19 14.93
N LYS A 835 35.01 9.98 16.08
CA LYS A 835 34.45 8.68 16.48
C LYS A 835 33.50 8.15 15.41
N TRP A 836 32.49 8.94 15.03
CA TRP A 836 31.45 8.48 14.11
C TRP A 836 31.95 8.30 12.68
N LEU A 837 32.78 9.21 12.18
CA LEU A 837 33.39 9.03 10.84
C LEU A 837 34.30 7.79 10.79
N ALA A 838 35.01 7.48 11.87
CA ALA A 838 35.83 6.27 11.94
C ALA A 838 34.96 5.01 11.98
N GLU A 839 33.89 4.99 12.76
CA GLU A 839 32.97 3.85 12.84
C GLU A 839 32.26 3.59 11.50
N ILE A 840 31.73 4.64 10.87
CA ILE A 840 31.09 4.59 9.55
C ILE A 840 32.09 4.10 8.51
N GLY A 841 33.28 4.70 8.46
CA GLY A 841 34.35 4.34 7.53
C GLY A 841 34.80 2.88 7.68
N TYR A 842 34.98 2.41 8.91
CA TYR A 842 35.29 1.01 9.22
C TYR A 842 34.21 0.06 8.70
N THR A 843 32.94 0.34 9.00
CA THR A 843 31.80 -0.52 8.67
C THR A 843 31.58 -0.61 7.14
N ILE A 844 31.69 0.51 6.43
CA ILE A 844 31.60 0.58 4.96
C ILE A 844 32.74 -0.20 4.29
N LEU A 845 33.96 -0.09 4.81
CA LEU A 845 35.09 -0.84 4.27
C LEU A 845 34.98 -2.33 4.61
N LEU A 846 34.50 -2.67 5.79
CA LEU A 846 34.24 -4.06 6.16
C LEU A 846 33.23 -4.71 5.20
N SER A 847 32.12 -4.04 4.89
CA SER A 847 31.11 -4.56 3.96
C SER A 847 31.59 -4.59 2.51
N SER A 848 32.33 -3.58 2.04
CA SER A 848 32.77 -3.51 0.64
C SER A 848 34.03 -4.32 0.32
N LYS A 849 34.87 -4.61 1.33
CA LYS A 849 36.15 -5.32 1.19
C LYS A 849 36.14 -6.74 1.74
N ARG A 850 35.07 -7.16 2.39
CA ARG A 850 34.84 -8.56 2.77
C ARG A 850 33.86 -9.20 1.78
N LYS A 851 34.17 -10.40 1.32
CA LYS A 851 33.34 -11.20 0.42
C LYS A 851 32.23 -11.90 1.20
N ALA A 852 31.23 -12.44 0.49
CA ALA A 852 30.11 -13.16 1.08
C ALA A 852 30.51 -14.45 1.82
N ASP A 853 31.64 -15.05 1.44
CA ASP A 853 32.25 -16.21 2.11
C ASP A 853 32.96 -15.86 3.43
N GLY A 854 33.04 -14.57 3.78
CA GLY A 854 33.69 -14.07 4.98
C GLY A 854 35.18 -13.76 4.81
N GLU A 855 35.79 -14.01 3.64
CA GLU A 855 37.19 -13.68 3.35
C GLU A 855 37.37 -12.23 2.92
N TYR A 856 38.55 -11.66 3.18
CA TYR A 856 38.89 -10.32 2.71
C TYR A 856 39.31 -10.34 1.23
N LYS A 857 39.02 -9.25 0.50
CA LYS A 857 39.57 -9.03 -0.84
C LYS A 857 41.11 -9.01 -0.79
N PRO A 858 41.80 -9.35 -1.89
CA PRO A 858 43.27 -9.36 -1.92
C PRO A 858 43.88 -8.06 -1.37
N ARG A 859 44.93 -8.20 -0.55
CA ARG A 859 45.62 -7.10 0.16
C ARG A 859 44.82 -6.39 1.25
N TRP A 860 43.59 -6.82 1.56
CA TRP A 860 42.83 -6.32 2.70
C TRP A 860 42.90 -7.30 3.87
N ASN A 861 42.96 -6.73 5.06
CA ASN A 861 42.81 -7.42 6.34
C ASN A 861 42.16 -6.46 7.32
N GLU A 862 41.75 -6.96 8.48
CA GLU A 862 41.07 -6.17 9.50
C GLU A 862 41.88 -4.93 9.93
N LYS A 863 43.19 -5.11 10.15
CA LYS A 863 44.09 -4.01 10.53
C LYS A 863 44.09 -2.88 9.49
N ARG A 864 44.19 -3.22 8.20
CA ARG A 864 44.17 -2.24 7.10
C ARG A 864 42.82 -1.52 7.01
N ILE A 865 41.72 -2.21 7.29
CA ILE A 865 40.38 -1.60 7.33
C ILE A 865 40.29 -0.57 8.46
N GLN A 866 40.76 -0.93 9.66
CA GLN A 866 40.81 0.00 10.81
C GLN A 866 41.68 1.23 10.50
N GLU A 867 42.87 1.04 9.94
CA GLU A 867 43.76 2.13 9.55
C GLU A 867 43.18 3.00 8.42
N ALA A 868 42.33 2.43 7.55
CA ALA A 868 41.70 3.15 6.45
C ALA A 868 40.38 3.83 6.81
N ALA A 869 39.89 3.70 8.04
CA ALA A 869 38.56 4.19 8.44
C ALA A 869 38.41 5.72 8.27
N LEU A 870 39.45 6.49 8.59
CA LEU A 870 39.48 7.95 8.41
C LEU A 870 40.32 8.37 7.19
N GLY A 871 40.33 7.56 6.14
CA GLY A 871 41.19 7.72 4.96
C GLY A 871 42.39 6.77 4.99
N TYR A 872 42.83 6.31 3.82
CA TYR A 872 43.84 5.25 3.70
C TYR A 872 45.15 5.64 4.40
N ASN A 873 45.73 4.68 5.12
CA ASN A 873 46.92 4.87 5.99
C ASN A 873 46.70 5.88 7.13
N ASN A 874 45.46 5.97 7.63
CA ASN A 874 45.04 6.86 8.71
C ASN A 874 45.43 8.33 8.44
N ALA A 875 45.22 8.74 7.20
CA ALA A 875 45.63 10.04 6.69
C ALA A 875 44.84 11.20 7.29
N GLN A 876 43.55 10.98 7.57
CA GLN A 876 42.68 11.97 8.21
C GLN A 876 42.66 13.31 7.47
N GLN A 877 42.72 13.26 6.13
CA GLN A 877 42.67 14.42 5.26
C GLN A 877 41.26 14.60 4.68
N LEU A 878 40.97 15.78 4.14
CA LEU A 878 39.78 16.01 3.32
C LEU A 878 40.16 16.90 2.14
N VAL A 879 40.75 16.26 1.14
CA VAL A 879 41.14 16.86 -0.13
C VAL A 879 40.14 16.43 -1.19
N ILE A 880 39.65 17.39 -1.99
CA ILE A 880 38.65 17.15 -3.03
C ILE A 880 39.12 17.88 -4.29
N PHE A 881 39.14 17.18 -5.41
CA PHE A 881 39.42 17.77 -6.73
C PHE A 881 38.13 18.00 -7.50
N SER A 882 38.19 18.78 -8.58
CA SER A 882 37.02 19.13 -9.41
C SER A 882 36.23 17.94 -9.94
N THR A 883 36.88 16.79 -10.15
CA THR A 883 36.26 15.59 -10.73
C THR A 883 36.46 14.31 -9.93
N ASN A 884 37.21 14.35 -8.82
CA ASN A 884 37.55 13.15 -8.06
C ASN A 884 37.88 13.48 -6.59
N ILE A 885 37.87 12.45 -5.75
CA ILE A 885 38.28 12.52 -4.35
C ILE A 885 39.33 11.43 -4.06
N PRO A 886 40.50 11.78 -3.49
CA PRO A 886 41.53 10.80 -3.17
C PRO A 886 41.17 9.85 -2.03
N THR A 887 41.78 8.67 -2.00
CA THR A 887 41.51 7.64 -0.98
C THR A 887 42.08 7.97 0.40
N TYR A 888 43.04 8.89 0.47
CA TYR A 888 43.54 9.42 1.75
C TYR A 888 42.58 10.45 2.36
N SER A 889 41.54 10.88 1.63
CA SER A 889 40.44 11.65 2.22
C SER A 889 39.53 10.75 3.08
N ILE A 890 38.88 11.34 4.09
CA ILE A 890 38.03 10.61 5.04
C ILE A 890 37.00 9.75 4.31
N THR A 891 37.03 8.44 4.61
CA THR A 891 36.35 7.38 3.88
C THR A 891 34.84 7.55 3.76
N ALA A 892 34.17 8.00 4.83
CA ALA A 892 32.72 8.17 4.84
C ALA A 892 32.18 9.16 3.78
N PHE A 893 33.02 10.08 3.29
CA PHE A 893 32.62 11.08 2.29
C PHE A 893 32.63 10.56 0.85
N TRP A 894 33.26 9.41 0.57
CA TRP A 894 33.41 8.92 -0.80
C TRP A 894 33.16 7.43 -1.00
N ALA A 895 33.36 6.62 0.05
CA ALA A 895 33.14 5.19 -0.05
C ALA A 895 31.65 4.86 0.06
N ASN A 896 31.20 3.92 -0.79
CA ASN A 896 29.87 3.33 -0.71
C ASN A 896 29.97 1.94 -0.07
N GLY A 897 28.95 1.53 0.68
CA GLY A 897 28.89 0.21 1.31
C GLY A 897 27.67 0.06 2.21
N ASP A 898 27.72 -0.91 3.11
CA ASP A 898 26.65 -1.18 4.08
C ASP A 898 27.02 -0.61 5.45
N TYR A 899 26.03 0.02 6.11
CA TYR A 899 26.08 0.42 7.51
C TYR A 899 24.86 -0.17 8.23
N GLY A 900 25.07 -1.28 8.95
CA GLY A 900 23.98 -2.08 9.50
C GLY A 900 23.07 -2.65 8.40
N THR A 901 21.78 -2.36 8.46
CA THR A 901 20.78 -2.74 7.44
C THR A 901 20.64 -1.72 6.31
N HIS A 902 21.35 -0.58 6.36
CA HIS A 902 21.20 0.53 5.43
C HIS A 902 22.37 0.63 4.45
N LYS A 903 22.10 1.13 3.25
CA LYS A 903 23.13 1.44 2.25
C LYS A 903 23.69 2.82 2.52
N TRP A 904 25.00 2.91 2.74
CA TRP A 904 25.71 4.17 2.83
C TRP A 904 26.24 4.60 1.46
N LYS A 905 25.97 5.85 1.11
CA LYS A 905 26.47 6.50 -0.11
C LYS A 905 27.31 7.72 0.27
N GLY A 906 28.56 7.76 -0.17
CA GLY A 906 29.43 8.92 0.00
C GLY A 906 28.89 10.16 -0.74
N LEU A 907 29.19 11.35 -0.23
CA LEU A 907 28.82 12.61 -0.89
C LEU A 907 29.53 12.78 -2.24
N PHE A 908 30.82 12.45 -2.30
CA PHE A 908 31.67 12.60 -3.48
C PHE A 908 31.93 11.23 -4.12
N GLN A 909 31.35 10.98 -5.30
CA GLN A 909 31.50 9.71 -5.98
C GLN A 909 32.83 9.61 -6.73
N ARG A 910 33.52 8.48 -6.54
CA ARG A 910 34.83 8.17 -7.15
C ARG A 910 34.66 7.17 -8.29
N THR A 911 35.41 7.35 -9.38
CA THR A 911 35.45 6.41 -10.49
C THR A 911 35.98 5.06 -10.02
N VAL A 912 35.24 3.99 -10.29
CA VAL A 912 35.70 2.63 -10.03
C VAL A 912 36.77 2.31 -11.08
N LYS A 913 38.03 2.16 -10.64
CA LYS A 913 39.09 1.56 -11.47
C LYS A 913 38.83 0.04 -11.49
N ASP A 914 37.84 -0.40 -12.26
CA ASP A 914 37.62 -1.80 -12.63
C ASP A 914 37.85 -1.95 -14.14
#